data_AF-A0A8H7CN52-F1
#
_entry.id   AF-A0A8H7CN52-F1
#
_cell.length_a   1.000
_cell.length_b   1.000
_cell.length_c   1.000
_cell.angle_alpha   90.00
_cell.angle_beta   90.00
_cell.angle_gamma   90.00
#
_symmetry.space_group_name_H-M   'P 1'
#
loop_
_entity.id
_entity.type
_entity.pdbx_description
1 polymer ?
#
loop_
_entity_poly.entity_id
_entity_poly.type
_entity_poly.pdbx_seq_one_letter_code
_entity_poly.pdbx_strand_id
1 'polypeptide(L)'
;MAHTLDVEYARSQFPALKSGFIFADNAGGSQITQTSIDLIVDYLTNTNVQLGADYSVSVSSTQRVMGAAEEARKLFGAEDKDEIVFGPSSTANLENLARGLEGDIKEGDEFIITGEHEANCGVWKKLAARRGAVIKYWHSSPTNPNNPYSLALKVEELLPLITSKTRIVAFTATSNLLGSVVPVQEVTKALRAEAAKKGAGKVEVSIDCVAYAPHRRMDVKAWDVDFCVFSFYKVYAPHISALYVRAPALASSVTSIVHHFLRAEHAYKLQPGGPGYETVYATTSVIPYLLSLTPAHDLSATFAAIAAHETTLVTALLSYLTAPEQAARGIRVVGEEKPGPNRVPTISFVVVGDRPMRSRDVVKVFDERGGIGIRYGHFYAYTLSNQLPPPVDGEEGVVRVSLVHYNTLEEVEKIIAPHLPPALYLHDTHYALRWLEPESTAHTFAMTTDQRHLRDWRRRRSPFVLFLHSYRLLFGAALFSLGTAIFVAIHLGFFSTLLIYIPLVVICVPALTVFDAADYRNMRAWPKREARTVWALCRLVCVFATCADIPELWALLGNGTATYFIAANLYEYGAHLPVWTSQLSRLIRHLGADNVFVSIYESNSRDRTKELLRAFEGQLKKAGVRNRVVLDEDGRRREGWVSNGHERVQYMADMRNKALEPLQEGLGGRRIDKIIFFNDVFFDWKSIIRLLDTKGGDFDLACGLDFDGIGLYDTWVIRDSCGQRTKEIWPYFSFDNVAVDSLRREEPVEVATCWNGVAVFDANWFLPPSPAMPPSVPPGNPLKFRADTPCPESECFLISYDMHVRTAPKRPRIYVNPKVNVAYTPHNWLYYGKLKHLSLTRPWRVVWEDWIAHRMFWWVSDRFWLKKDDGKCAFEGDGIVKAAHCSAR
;
A
#
# COMPACT_ATOMS: atom_id res chain seq x y z
N MET A 1 19.00 43.07 -9.08
CA MET A 1 19.15 41.86 -9.91
C MET A 1 18.19 40.83 -9.34
N ALA A 2 17.34 40.20 -10.16
CA ALA A 2 16.34 39.26 -9.66
C ALA A 2 17.05 38.12 -8.89
N HIS A 3 16.54 37.79 -7.70
CA HIS A 3 16.98 36.65 -6.91
C HIS A 3 16.54 35.37 -7.65
N THR A 4 17.32 34.94 -8.65
CA THR A 4 16.94 33.81 -9.49
C THR A 4 17.13 32.51 -8.71
N LEU A 5 16.06 31.71 -8.60
CA LEU A 5 16.09 30.37 -8.04
C LEU A 5 16.74 29.42 -9.06
N ASP A 6 17.74 28.64 -8.65
CA ASP A 6 18.28 27.56 -9.48
C ASP A 6 17.45 26.29 -9.29
N VAL A 7 16.42 26.14 -10.12
CA VAL A 7 15.46 25.01 -10.04
C VAL A 7 16.14 23.68 -10.40
N GLU A 8 17.04 23.66 -11.39
CA GLU A 8 17.73 22.43 -11.79
C GLU A 8 18.70 21.96 -10.70
N TYR A 9 19.43 22.89 -10.08
CA TYR A 9 20.21 22.57 -8.89
C TYR A 9 19.32 22.06 -7.77
N ALA A 10 18.20 22.74 -7.46
CA ALA A 10 17.26 22.29 -6.45
C ALA A 10 16.81 20.85 -6.70
N ARG A 11 16.42 20.52 -7.93
CA ARG A 11 15.98 19.18 -8.36
C ARG A 11 17.06 18.13 -8.18
N SER A 12 18.32 18.46 -8.49
CA SER A 12 19.46 17.54 -8.35
C SER A 12 19.69 17.06 -6.91
N GLN A 13 19.22 17.82 -5.91
CA GLN A 13 19.36 17.48 -4.49
C GLN A 13 18.38 16.38 -4.03
N PHE A 14 17.37 16.04 -4.85
CA PHE A 14 16.34 15.06 -4.50
C PHE A 14 16.49 13.78 -5.33
N PRO A 15 17.02 12.68 -4.77
CA PRO A 15 17.27 11.45 -5.53
C PRO A 15 16.00 10.83 -6.12
N ALA A 16 14.84 11.02 -5.48
CA ALA A 16 13.54 10.49 -5.94
C ALA A 16 13.12 11.06 -7.31
N LEU A 17 13.53 12.29 -7.64
CA LEU A 17 13.17 12.94 -8.91
C LEU A 17 13.85 12.29 -10.13
N LYS A 18 14.92 11.52 -9.93
CA LYS A 18 15.61 10.76 -11.00
C LYS A 18 14.70 9.72 -11.68
N SER A 19 13.62 9.32 -11.02
CA SER A 19 12.63 8.40 -11.59
C SER A 19 11.85 9.00 -12.76
N GLY A 20 11.86 10.34 -12.91
CA GLY A 20 11.01 11.04 -13.88
C GLY A 20 9.54 11.15 -13.44
N PHE A 21 9.19 10.66 -12.25
CA PHE A 21 7.85 10.77 -11.69
C PHE A 21 7.58 12.20 -11.20
N ILE A 22 6.43 12.77 -11.58
CA ILE A 22 5.99 14.11 -11.16
C ILE A 22 5.32 14.00 -9.79
N PHE A 23 6.03 14.42 -8.76
CA PHE A 23 5.51 14.49 -7.40
C PHE A 23 4.70 15.78 -7.24
N ALA A 24 3.37 15.67 -7.26
CA ALA A 24 2.41 16.76 -7.11
C ALA A 24 1.44 16.55 -5.92
N ASP A 25 1.85 15.78 -4.91
CA ASP A 25 1.22 15.69 -3.57
C ASP A 25 2.21 16.12 -2.46
N ASN A 26 2.99 17.18 -2.70
CA ASN A 26 4.01 17.64 -1.75
C ASN A 26 3.43 18.17 -0.43
N ALA A 27 2.17 18.62 -0.42
CA ALA A 27 1.45 18.96 0.81
C ALA A 27 1.11 17.71 1.65
N GLY A 28 1.16 16.51 1.07
CA GLY A 28 1.12 15.21 1.76
C GLY A 28 2.47 14.79 2.32
N GLY A 29 3.56 15.24 1.70
CA GLY A 29 4.96 15.07 2.11
C GLY A 29 5.90 15.36 0.95
N SER A 30 6.89 16.21 1.17
CA SER A 30 7.89 16.56 0.15
C SER A 30 8.92 15.44 0.00
N GLN A 31 9.63 15.42 -1.14
CA GLN A 31 10.79 14.55 -1.28
C GLN A 31 11.91 14.99 -0.32
N ILE A 32 12.73 14.03 0.12
CA ILE A 32 13.86 14.27 1.03
C ILE A 32 15.13 14.55 0.24
N THR A 33 15.97 15.46 0.74
CA THR A 33 17.29 15.74 0.13
C THR A 33 18.27 14.59 0.33
N GLN A 34 19.21 14.39 -0.60
CA GLN A 34 20.30 13.43 -0.45
C GLN A 34 21.11 13.71 0.83
N THR A 35 21.41 14.97 1.11
CA THR A 35 22.14 15.38 2.31
C THR A 35 21.42 14.96 3.60
N SER A 36 20.09 15.12 3.69
CA SER A 36 19.32 14.62 4.83
C SER A 36 19.46 13.10 5.00
N ILE A 37 19.41 12.33 3.91
CA ILE A 37 19.62 10.88 3.94
C ILE A 37 21.02 10.55 4.47
N ASP A 38 22.04 11.23 3.95
CA ASP A 38 23.44 11.00 4.30
C ASP A 38 23.71 11.30 5.77
N LEU A 39 23.08 12.34 6.34
CA LEU A 39 23.19 12.66 7.77
C LEU A 39 22.53 11.61 8.68
N ILE A 40 21.42 10.99 8.26
CA ILE A 40 20.84 9.86 8.99
C ILE A 40 21.84 8.70 9.02
N VAL A 41 22.39 8.35 7.84
CA VAL A 41 23.37 7.27 7.71
C VAL A 41 24.62 7.58 8.55
N ASP A 42 25.15 8.79 8.48
CA ASP A 42 26.29 9.23 9.27
C ASP A 42 26.04 9.13 10.78
N TYR A 43 24.89 9.61 11.26
CA TYR A 43 24.56 9.49 12.69
C TYR A 43 24.49 8.04 13.13
N LEU A 44 23.75 7.21 12.37
CA LEU A 44 23.55 5.80 12.71
C LEU A 44 24.84 4.98 12.69
N THR A 45 25.79 5.34 11.84
CA THR A 45 27.06 4.62 11.67
C THR A 45 28.17 5.13 12.58
N ASN A 46 28.16 6.42 12.98
CA ASN A 46 29.27 7.04 13.70
C ASN A 46 28.93 7.52 15.13
N THR A 47 27.69 7.91 15.43
CA THR A 47 27.34 8.57 16.72
C THR A 47 26.07 8.04 17.38
N ASN A 48 25.60 6.85 17.03
CA ASN A 48 24.36 6.26 17.56
C ASN A 48 24.52 5.76 19.00
N VAL A 49 24.49 6.68 19.95
CA VAL A 49 24.58 6.42 21.38
C VAL A 49 23.71 7.39 22.16
N GLN A 50 23.36 7.02 23.39
CA GLN A 50 22.62 7.88 24.31
C GLN A 50 23.37 9.20 24.57
N LEU A 51 22.60 10.28 24.66
CA LEU A 51 23.12 11.62 24.93
C LEU A 51 23.54 11.78 26.40
N GLY A 52 24.45 12.71 26.65
CA GLY A 52 24.79 13.17 28.01
C GLY A 52 25.84 12.37 28.77
N ALA A 53 26.59 11.48 28.13
CA ALA A 53 27.75 10.81 28.75
C ALA A 53 29.08 11.48 28.32
N ASP A 54 30.10 11.38 29.18
CA ASP A 54 31.36 12.13 29.03
C ASP A 54 32.32 11.54 27.97
N TYR A 55 32.06 10.33 27.47
CA TYR A 55 32.92 9.74 26.45
C TYR A 55 32.70 10.39 25.09
N SER A 56 33.77 10.51 24.32
CA SER A 56 33.85 11.33 23.10
C SER A 56 32.69 11.14 22.10
N VAL A 57 32.23 9.89 21.90
CA VAL A 57 31.13 9.60 20.97
C VAL A 57 29.79 10.12 21.50
N SER A 58 29.50 10.03 22.80
CA SER A 58 28.27 10.60 23.38
C SER A 58 28.31 12.12 23.43
N VAL A 59 29.48 12.72 23.69
CA VAL A 59 29.68 14.16 23.54
C VAL A 59 29.40 14.62 22.10
N SER A 60 29.93 13.91 21.10
CA SER A 60 29.68 14.21 19.69
C SER A 60 28.20 14.02 19.30
N SER A 61 27.59 12.91 19.73
CA SER A 61 26.16 12.65 19.55
C SER A 61 25.30 13.79 20.13
N THR A 62 25.63 14.22 21.35
CA THR A 62 24.93 15.30 22.06
C THR A 62 25.06 16.63 21.31
N GLN A 63 26.27 16.99 20.87
CA GLN A 63 26.50 18.20 20.06
C GLN A 63 25.73 18.17 18.72
N ARG A 64 25.71 17.02 18.03
CA ARG A 64 24.98 16.82 16.77
C ARG A 64 23.47 17.03 16.93
N VAL A 65 22.87 16.38 17.93
CA VAL A 65 21.41 16.48 18.17
C VAL A 65 21.04 17.86 18.69
N MET A 66 21.79 18.41 19.65
CA MET A 66 21.50 19.73 20.21
C MET A 66 21.72 20.87 19.20
N GLY A 67 22.63 20.68 18.23
CA GLY A 67 22.85 21.64 17.14
C GLY A 67 21.63 21.83 16.24
N ALA A 68 20.76 20.84 16.12
CA ALA A 68 19.54 20.94 15.32
C ALA A 68 18.55 22.01 15.84
N ALA A 69 18.55 22.26 17.16
CA ALA A 69 17.69 23.30 17.74
C ALA A 69 18.07 24.69 17.25
N GLU A 70 19.36 24.95 16.98
CA GLU A 70 19.81 26.23 16.43
C GLU A 70 19.37 26.41 14.97
N GLU A 71 19.40 25.35 14.16
CA GLU A 71 18.90 25.41 12.77
C GLU A 71 17.38 25.58 12.73
N ALA A 72 16.64 24.89 13.62
CA ALA A 72 15.20 25.07 13.76
C ALA A 72 14.84 26.49 14.25
N ARG A 73 15.62 27.07 15.18
CA ARG A 73 15.47 28.46 15.63
C ARG A 73 15.53 29.43 14.46
N LYS A 74 16.50 29.26 13.55
CA LYS A 74 16.63 30.08 12.33
C LYS A 74 15.43 29.92 11.39
N LEU A 75 14.92 28.70 11.21
CA LEU A 75 13.73 28.44 10.38
C LEU A 75 12.47 29.12 10.92
N PHE A 76 12.25 29.08 12.24
CA PHE A 76 11.13 29.77 12.87
C PHE A 76 11.30 31.30 12.93
N GLY A 77 12.53 31.80 12.87
CA GLY A 77 12.83 33.18 13.25
C GLY A 77 12.69 33.41 14.76
N ALA A 78 12.92 32.38 15.58
CA ALA A 78 12.79 32.45 17.04
C ALA A 78 13.95 33.21 17.71
N GLU A 79 13.76 33.63 18.96
CA GLU A 79 14.80 34.35 19.72
C GLU A 79 15.87 33.37 20.17
N ASP A 80 15.45 32.26 20.78
CA ASP A 80 16.34 31.28 21.38
C ASP A 80 16.02 29.86 20.91
N LYS A 81 17.04 29.02 20.81
CA LYS A 81 16.91 27.59 20.48
C LYS A 81 16.24 26.81 21.62
N ASP A 82 16.29 27.35 22.84
CA ASP A 82 15.65 26.79 24.03
C ASP A 82 14.12 26.97 24.03
N GLU A 83 13.58 27.66 23.01
CA GLU A 83 12.14 27.74 22.69
C GLU A 83 11.67 26.61 21.75
N ILE A 84 12.58 25.72 21.30
CA ILE A 84 12.29 24.70 20.29
C ILE A 84 12.07 23.31 20.90
N VAL A 85 10.97 22.68 20.49
CA VAL A 85 10.58 21.31 20.83
C VAL A 85 10.60 20.46 19.56
N PHE A 86 11.30 19.33 19.57
CA PHE A 86 11.20 18.30 18.55
C PHE A 86 10.27 17.17 18.98
N GLY A 87 9.60 16.57 18.01
CA GLY A 87 8.77 15.39 18.22
C GLY A 87 8.42 14.70 16.92
N PRO A 88 7.75 13.53 16.99
CA PRO A 88 7.55 12.67 15.82
C PRO A 88 6.58 13.24 14.79
N SER A 89 5.70 14.17 15.18
CA SER A 89 4.75 14.85 14.29
C SER A 89 4.20 16.14 14.91
N SER A 90 3.76 17.08 14.08
CA SER A 90 3.18 18.35 14.53
C SER A 90 1.98 18.11 15.47
N THR A 91 1.18 17.09 15.18
CA THR A 91 0.08 16.65 16.06
C THR A 91 0.58 16.21 17.43
N ALA A 92 1.62 15.37 17.49
CA ALA A 92 2.17 14.92 18.77
C ALA A 92 2.77 16.07 19.60
N ASN A 93 3.44 17.02 18.93
CA ASN A 93 3.96 18.21 19.59
C ASN A 93 2.85 19.09 20.17
N LEU A 94 1.77 19.32 19.42
CA LEU A 94 0.63 20.10 19.92
C LEU A 94 -0.12 19.36 21.04
N GLU A 95 -0.27 18.04 20.97
CA GLU A 95 -0.85 17.24 22.07
C GLU A 95 0.01 17.34 23.35
N ASN A 96 1.33 17.30 23.22
CA ASN A 96 2.24 17.52 24.34
C ASN A 96 2.10 18.94 24.90
N LEU A 97 2.02 19.96 24.03
CA LEU A 97 1.77 21.33 24.44
C LEU A 97 0.45 21.45 25.21
N ALA A 98 -0.64 20.89 24.70
CA ALA A 98 -1.95 20.93 25.36
C ALA A 98 -1.95 20.23 26.72
N ARG A 99 -1.20 19.13 26.87
CA ARG A 99 -0.97 18.49 28.18
C ARG A 99 -0.18 19.39 29.12
N GLY A 100 0.84 20.09 28.62
CA GLY A 100 1.62 21.05 29.38
C GLY A 100 0.81 22.25 29.85
N LEU A 101 -0.16 22.71 29.04
CA LEU A 101 -1.05 23.83 29.35
C LEU A 101 -2.20 23.47 30.31
N GLU A 102 -2.47 22.18 30.52
CA GLU A 102 -3.69 21.70 31.18
C GLU A 102 -3.94 22.29 32.58
N GLY A 103 -2.87 22.50 33.36
CA GLY A 103 -2.95 23.10 34.68
C GLY A 103 -3.30 24.59 34.70
N ASP A 104 -3.07 25.30 33.59
CA ASP A 104 -3.29 26.75 33.46
C ASP A 104 -4.67 27.10 32.86
N ILE A 105 -5.38 26.11 32.30
CA ILE A 105 -6.72 26.31 31.73
C ILE A 105 -7.80 26.19 32.81
N LYS A 106 -8.74 27.14 32.80
CA LYS A 106 -9.87 27.24 33.71
C LYS A 106 -11.19 26.91 33.01
N GLU A 107 -12.17 26.49 33.80
CA GLU A 107 -13.53 26.28 33.32
C GLU A 107 -14.11 27.59 32.79
N GLY A 108 -14.76 27.53 31.64
CA GLY A 108 -15.34 28.68 30.94
C GLY A 108 -14.36 29.52 30.13
N ASP A 109 -13.06 29.19 30.12
CA ASP A 109 -12.12 29.77 29.15
C ASP A 109 -12.61 29.50 27.72
N GLU A 110 -12.38 30.41 26.79
CA GLU A 110 -12.82 30.27 25.39
C GLU A 110 -11.65 30.04 24.45
N PHE A 111 -11.73 29.01 23.63
CA PHE A 111 -10.77 28.69 22.57
C PHE A 111 -11.40 28.97 21.22
N ILE A 112 -10.79 29.87 20.44
CA ILE A 112 -11.18 30.13 19.06
C ILE A 112 -10.31 29.25 18.16
N ILE A 113 -10.94 28.40 17.37
CA ILE A 113 -10.27 27.53 16.38
C ILE A 113 -10.87 27.73 15.00
N THR A 114 -10.22 27.24 13.96
CA THR A 114 -10.78 27.23 12.59
C THR A 114 -11.33 25.84 12.24
N GLY A 115 -11.76 25.64 10.99
CA GLY A 115 -12.11 24.33 10.42
C GLY A 115 -10.93 23.60 9.76
N GLU A 116 -9.72 24.14 9.86
CA GLU A 116 -8.52 23.67 9.16
C GLU A 116 -7.97 22.34 9.72
N HIS A 117 -6.72 22.02 9.43
CA HIS A 117 -6.10 20.75 9.77
C HIS A 117 -6.27 20.36 11.26
N GLU A 118 -6.74 19.13 11.50
CA GLU A 118 -7.09 18.64 12.83
C GLU A 118 -5.93 18.64 13.84
N ALA A 119 -4.66 18.65 13.37
CA ALA A 119 -3.50 18.80 14.26
C ALA A 119 -3.56 20.06 15.14
N ASN A 120 -4.04 21.18 14.59
CA ASN A 120 -4.16 22.46 15.31
C ASN A 120 -5.61 22.87 15.58
N CYS A 121 -6.54 21.92 15.53
CA CYS A 121 -7.95 22.12 15.87
C CYS A 121 -8.43 21.09 16.89
N GLY A 122 -8.27 19.79 16.58
CA GLY A 122 -8.71 18.68 17.42
C GLY A 122 -8.06 18.65 18.80
N VAL A 123 -6.80 19.07 18.90
CA VAL A 123 -6.07 19.15 20.18
C VAL A 123 -6.73 20.12 21.16
N TRP A 124 -7.18 21.28 20.69
CA TRP A 124 -7.84 22.29 21.51
C TRP A 124 -9.25 21.84 21.92
N LYS A 125 -9.97 21.15 21.02
CA LYS A 125 -11.25 20.51 21.34
C LYS A 125 -11.09 19.50 22.49
N LYS A 126 -10.04 18.67 22.45
CA LYS A 126 -9.75 17.69 23.52
C LYS A 126 -9.39 18.37 24.85
N LEU A 127 -8.55 19.42 24.82
CA LEU A 127 -8.20 20.16 26.04
C LEU A 127 -9.42 20.86 26.64
N ALA A 128 -10.23 21.49 25.79
CA ALA A 128 -11.48 22.13 26.20
C ALA A 128 -12.42 21.14 26.89
N ALA A 129 -12.60 19.96 26.31
CA ALA A 129 -13.42 18.89 26.91
C ALA A 129 -12.92 18.43 28.28
N ARG A 130 -11.59 18.36 28.50
CA ARG A 130 -11.01 17.97 29.81
C ARG A 130 -11.14 19.05 30.88
N ARG A 131 -11.17 20.32 30.49
CA ARG A 131 -11.06 21.48 31.41
C ARG A 131 -12.32 22.34 31.49
N GLY A 132 -13.38 21.97 30.76
CA GLY A 132 -14.62 22.74 30.70
C GLY A 132 -14.48 24.08 29.95
N ALA A 133 -13.55 24.16 28.99
CA ALA A 133 -13.42 25.33 28.12
C ALA A 133 -14.45 25.29 26.98
N VAL A 134 -14.78 26.44 26.39
CA VAL A 134 -15.76 26.61 25.33
C VAL A 134 -15.05 26.77 23.97
N ILE A 135 -15.49 26.02 22.96
CA ILE A 135 -14.98 26.13 21.60
C ILE A 135 -15.81 27.13 20.79
N LYS A 136 -15.13 28.06 20.12
CA LYS A 136 -15.69 28.98 19.11
C LYS A 136 -15.00 28.74 17.76
N TYR A 137 -15.75 28.86 16.68
CA TYR A 137 -15.22 28.63 15.33
C TYR A 137 -15.09 29.93 14.54
N TRP A 138 -13.88 30.19 14.04
CA TRP A 138 -13.62 31.17 13.00
C TRP A 138 -13.73 30.49 11.63
N HIS A 139 -14.86 30.70 10.97
CA HIS A 139 -15.18 30.07 9.69
C HIS A 139 -14.57 30.83 8.50
N SER A 140 -14.29 30.10 7.42
CA SER A 140 -13.93 30.70 6.14
C SER A 140 -15.16 31.30 5.46
N SER A 141 -14.97 32.44 4.81
CA SER A 141 -16.04 33.18 4.12
C SER A 141 -15.83 33.17 2.60
N PRO A 142 -16.91 33.24 1.80
CA PRO A 142 -16.81 33.35 0.35
C PRO A 142 -15.97 34.54 -0.12
N THR A 143 -15.15 34.31 -1.15
CA THR A 143 -14.31 35.32 -1.81
C THR A 143 -14.75 35.62 -3.24
N ASN A 144 -15.53 34.73 -3.86
CA ASN A 144 -16.08 34.91 -5.20
C ASN A 144 -17.59 34.59 -5.23
N PRO A 145 -18.47 35.53 -5.60
CA PRO A 145 -19.91 35.25 -5.70
C PRO A 145 -20.26 34.24 -6.80
N ASN A 146 -19.39 34.05 -7.81
CA ASN A 146 -19.62 33.13 -8.93
C ASN A 146 -19.05 31.72 -8.68
N ASN A 147 -18.27 31.53 -7.60
CA ASN A 147 -17.77 30.22 -7.19
C ASN A 147 -17.96 30.05 -5.66
N PRO A 148 -18.96 29.29 -5.22
CA PRO A 148 -19.25 29.14 -3.79
C PRO A 148 -18.17 28.36 -3.02
N TYR A 149 -17.29 27.63 -3.72
CA TYR A 149 -16.14 26.94 -3.13
C TYR A 149 -14.91 27.84 -2.96
N SER A 150 -14.96 29.08 -3.47
CA SER A 150 -13.90 30.07 -3.32
C SER A 150 -14.01 30.69 -1.93
N LEU A 151 -13.20 30.20 -0.99
CA LEU A 151 -13.25 30.53 0.44
C LEU A 151 -11.90 31.03 0.95
N ALA A 152 -11.93 31.92 1.96
CA ALA A 152 -10.75 32.32 2.73
C ALA A 152 -11.14 32.76 4.15
N LEU A 153 -10.19 32.73 5.08
CA LEU A 153 -10.36 33.33 6.40
C LEU A 153 -10.26 34.85 6.29
N LYS A 154 -11.23 35.56 6.88
CA LYS A 154 -11.28 37.03 6.93
C LYS A 154 -11.16 37.49 8.38
N VAL A 155 -10.27 38.42 8.65
CA VAL A 155 -9.96 38.88 10.02
C VAL A 155 -11.19 39.51 10.68
N GLU A 156 -12.06 40.14 9.89
CA GLU A 156 -13.28 40.78 10.36
C GLU A 156 -14.25 39.78 11.00
N GLU A 157 -14.21 38.51 10.59
CA GLU A 157 -15.03 37.43 11.14
C GLU A 157 -14.46 36.87 12.46
N LEU A 158 -13.17 37.10 12.72
CA LEU A 158 -12.52 36.70 13.97
C LEU A 158 -12.86 37.65 15.11
N LEU A 159 -12.84 38.96 14.85
CA LEU A 159 -12.95 39.99 15.91
C LEU A 159 -14.22 39.86 16.78
N PRO A 160 -15.41 39.57 16.24
CA PRO A 160 -16.62 39.40 17.05
C PRO A 160 -16.60 38.17 17.97
N LEU A 161 -15.75 37.18 17.69
CA LEU A 161 -15.65 35.96 18.50
C LEU A 161 -14.87 36.20 19.81
N ILE A 162 -14.03 37.25 19.82
CA ILE A 162 -13.15 37.59 20.95
C ILE A 162 -13.97 38.21 22.09
N THR A 163 -13.76 37.68 23.30
CA THR A 163 -14.36 38.17 24.54
C THR A 163 -13.32 38.26 25.66
N SER A 164 -13.71 38.75 26.83
CA SER A 164 -12.86 38.74 28.02
C SER A 164 -12.42 37.34 28.48
N LYS A 165 -13.10 36.28 28.01
CA LYS A 165 -12.79 34.88 28.33
C LYS A 165 -11.92 34.18 27.30
N THR A 166 -11.60 34.83 26.17
CA THR A 166 -10.74 34.24 25.14
C THR A 166 -9.37 33.93 25.71
N ARG A 167 -8.94 32.66 25.61
CA ARG A 167 -7.70 32.14 26.20
C ARG A 167 -6.73 31.60 25.16
N ILE A 168 -7.24 30.92 24.12
CA ILE A 168 -6.43 30.39 23.01
C ILE A 168 -7.08 30.79 21.69
N VAL A 169 -6.28 31.21 20.73
CA VAL A 169 -6.70 31.38 19.34
C VAL A 169 -5.77 30.59 18.44
N ALA A 170 -6.30 29.57 17.75
CA ALA A 170 -5.53 28.67 16.92
C ALA A 170 -6.00 28.73 15.46
N PHE A 171 -5.06 28.98 14.55
CA PHE A 171 -5.32 29.03 13.11
C PHE A 171 -4.08 28.62 12.32
N THR A 172 -4.25 28.43 11.01
CA THR A 172 -3.15 28.09 10.11
C THR A 172 -2.54 29.33 9.47
N ALA A 173 -1.24 29.33 9.23
CA ALA A 173 -0.60 30.33 8.37
C ALA A 173 -0.89 30.07 6.88
N THR A 174 -1.19 28.83 6.50
CA THR A 174 -1.61 28.47 5.14
C THR A 174 -2.53 27.27 5.15
N SER A 175 -3.69 27.36 4.51
CA SER A 175 -4.59 26.21 4.41
C SER A 175 -4.00 25.13 3.51
N ASN A 176 -3.95 23.88 4.01
CA ASN A 176 -3.51 22.73 3.23
C ASN A 176 -4.60 22.18 2.28
N LEU A 177 -5.83 22.71 2.40
CA LEU A 177 -6.98 22.45 1.55
C LEU A 177 -7.17 23.61 0.59
N LEU A 178 -7.31 24.84 1.11
CA LEU A 178 -7.64 26.01 0.29
C LEU A 178 -6.42 26.55 -0.45
N GLY A 179 -5.19 26.46 0.10
CA GLY A 179 -3.98 27.05 -0.51
C GLY A 179 -3.80 28.55 -0.26
N SER A 180 -4.69 29.16 0.52
CA SER A 180 -4.62 30.58 0.89
C SER A 180 -3.66 30.79 2.08
N VAL A 181 -2.82 31.81 1.99
CA VAL A 181 -1.94 32.27 3.07
C VAL A 181 -2.69 33.27 3.94
N VAL A 182 -2.67 33.06 5.25
CA VAL A 182 -3.24 33.99 6.23
C VAL A 182 -2.16 35.01 6.62
N PRO A 183 -2.46 36.33 6.59
CA PRO A 183 -1.52 37.36 7.03
C PRO A 183 -1.37 37.33 8.57
N VAL A 184 -0.53 36.41 9.05
CA VAL A 184 -0.43 36.05 10.49
C VAL A 184 -0.11 37.27 11.35
N GLN A 185 0.79 38.14 10.90
CA GLN A 185 1.20 39.34 11.64
C GLN A 185 0.04 40.31 11.83
N GLU A 186 -0.69 40.61 10.76
CA GLU A 186 -1.82 41.53 10.74
C GLU A 186 -2.99 40.98 11.56
N VAL A 187 -3.32 39.69 11.39
CA VAL A 187 -4.35 39.00 12.15
C VAL A 187 -4.02 39.01 13.64
N THR A 188 -2.78 38.68 14.00
CA THR A 188 -2.35 38.63 15.41
C THR A 188 -2.39 40.02 16.03
N LYS A 189 -1.90 41.05 15.32
CA LYS A 189 -2.00 42.45 15.79
C LYS A 189 -3.44 42.89 16.03
N ALA A 190 -4.36 42.59 15.10
CA ALA A 190 -5.78 42.93 15.24
C ALA A 190 -6.44 42.17 16.41
N LEU A 191 -6.15 40.88 16.54
CA LEU A 191 -6.60 40.03 17.65
C LEU A 191 -6.15 40.59 18.99
N ARG A 192 -4.86 40.92 19.15
CA ARG A 192 -4.29 41.45 20.39
C ARG A 192 -4.96 42.76 20.79
N ALA A 193 -5.18 43.65 19.82
CA ALA A 193 -5.85 44.93 20.05
C ALA A 193 -7.31 44.74 20.52
N GLU A 194 -8.08 43.84 19.88
CA GLU A 194 -9.45 43.57 20.27
C GLU A 194 -9.53 42.83 21.62
N ALA A 195 -8.62 41.88 21.87
CA ALA A 195 -8.51 41.19 23.16
C ALA A 195 -8.27 42.17 24.31
N ALA A 196 -7.35 43.12 24.14
CA ALA A 196 -7.10 44.17 25.13
C ALA A 196 -8.33 45.04 25.38
N LYS A 197 -9.02 45.46 24.31
CA LYS A 197 -10.27 46.23 24.40
C LYS A 197 -11.40 45.48 25.12
N LYS A 198 -11.47 44.15 24.93
CA LYS A 198 -12.45 43.27 25.60
C LYS A 198 -12.04 42.88 27.02
N GLY A 199 -10.84 43.26 27.48
CA GLY A 199 -10.33 42.93 28.81
C GLY A 199 -9.90 41.46 28.95
N ALA A 200 -9.51 40.80 27.86
CA ALA A 200 -8.95 39.45 27.90
C ALA A 200 -7.51 39.50 28.42
N GLY A 201 -7.27 38.97 29.62
CA GLY A 201 -5.98 39.12 30.31
C GLY A 201 -4.83 38.32 29.67
N LYS A 202 -5.04 37.03 29.38
CA LYS A 202 -4.03 36.12 28.84
C LYS A 202 -4.61 35.39 27.63
N VAL A 203 -4.17 35.78 26.43
CA VAL A 203 -4.54 35.12 25.16
C VAL A 203 -3.27 34.50 24.59
N GLU A 204 -3.28 33.23 24.24
CA GLU A 204 -2.17 32.60 23.52
C GLU A 204 -2.57 32.27 22.09
N VAL A 205 -1.67 32.56 21.14
CA VAL A 205 -1.90 32.36 19.71
C VAL A 205 -1.09 31.18 19.21
N SER A 206 -1.78 30.19 18.63
CA SER A 206 -1.17 28.97 18.09
C SER A 206 -1.28 28.90 16.57
N ILE A 207 -0.13 28.87 15.90
CA ILE A 207 -0.06 28.85 14.43
C ILE A 207 0.36 27.48 13.91
N ASP A 208 -0.44 26.94 12.99
CA ASP A 208 -0.03 25.82 12.14
C ASP A 208 0.70 26.35 10.90
N CYS A 209 2.00 26.09 10.80
CA CYS A 209 2.83 26.45 9.67
C CYS A 209 3.20 25.25 8.80
N VAL A 210 2.61 24.07 9.01
CA VAL A 210 2.96 22.85 8.29
C VAL A 210 2.85 23.01 6.77
N ALA A 211 1.80 23.70 6.29
CA ALA A 211 1.62 24.00 4.87
C ALA A 211 2.18 25.38 4.45
N TYR A 212 2.77 26.15 5.37
CA TYR A 212 3.36 27.47 5.08
C TYR A 212 4.89 27.37 4.90
N ALA A 213 5.55 26.63 5.79
CA ALA A 213 7.01 26.50 5.89
C ALA A 213 7.74 26.06 4.60
N PRO A 214 7.15 25.23 3.71
CA PRO A 214 7.82 24.88 2.44
C PRO A 214 7.92 26.06 1.47
N HIS A 215 7.02 27.04 1.61
CA HIS A 215 6.73 28.05 0.59
C HIS A 215 7.16 29.46 1.01
N ARG A 216 7.11 29.79 2.31
CA ARG A 216 7.30 31.15 2.81
C ARG A 216 8.11 31.15 4.10
N ARG A 217 8.83 32.26 4.34
CA ARG A 217 9.64 32.46 5.54
C ARG A 217 8.75 32.68 6.76
N MET A 218 8.98 31.92 7.82
CA MET A 218 8.35 32.14 9.13
C MET A 218 9.15 33.19 9.91
N ASP A 219 8.44 33.97 10.73
CA ASP A 219 9.06 34.88 11.70
C ASP A 219 8.14 35.00 12.93
N VAL A 220 8.27 34.03 13.84
CA VAL A 220 7.42 33.94 15.04
C VAL A 220 7.55 35.15 15.97
N LYS A 221 8.68 35.85 15.92
CA LYS A 221 8.91 37.09 16.67
C LYS A 221 8.14 38.24 16.05
N ALA A 222 8.32 38.47 14.75
CA ALA A 222 7.62 39.54 14.04
C ALA A 222 6.10 39.36 14.07
N TRP A 223 5.63 38.11 14.05
CA TRP A 223 4.21 37.77 14.12
C TRP A 223 3.58 37.93 15.50
N ASP A 224 4.39 38.05 16.55
CA ASP A 224 3.95 38.12 17.94
C ASP A 224 3.11 36.92 18.43
N VAL A 225 3.48 35.70 18.01
CA VAL A 225 2.75 34.45 18.33
C VAL A 225 3.39 33.67 19.46
N ASP A 226 2.60 32.88 20.19
CA ASP A 226 3.07 32.13 21.36
C ASP A 226 3.51 30.71 21.00
N PHE A 227 2.80 30.08 20.06
CA PHE A 227 3.09 28.73 19.59
C PHE A 227 3.10 28.69 18.07
N CYS A 228 4.07 27.97 17.49
CA CYS A 228 4.14 27.77 16.04
C CYS A 228 4.69 26.39 15.73
N VAL A 229 4.03 25.62 14.87
CA VAL A 229 4.43 24.23 14.57
C VAL A 229 4.60 24.02 13.07
N PHE A 230 5.59 23.23 12.67
CA PHE A 230 5.68 22.69 11.31
C PHE A 230 6.30 21.28 11.30
N SER A 231 6.29 20.62 10.14
CA SER A 231 6.85 19.29 9.94
C SER A 231 7.98 19.29 8.92
N PHE A 232 9.12 18.70 9.26
CA PHE A 232 10.31 18.64 8.41
C PHE A 232 10.14 17.75 7.17
N TYR A 233 9.26 16.75 7.20
CA TYR A 233 8.93 15.97 5.99
C TYR A 233 8.17 16.74 4.92
N LYS A 234 7.72 17.95 5.21
CA LYS A 234 7.23 18.90 4.20
C LYS A 234 8.28 19.95 3.82
N VAL A 235 9.37 20.00 4.57
CA VAL A 235 10.52 20.89 4.37
C VAL A 235 11.78 20.05 4.15
N TYR A 236 11.66 19.07 3.24
CA TYR A 236 12.79 18.42 2.56
C TYR A 236 13.71 17.54 3.43
N ALA A 237 13.23 17.14 4.61
CA ALA A 237 13.94 16.36 5.63
C ALA A 237 13.09 15.16 6.14
N PRO A 238 13.55 14.34 7.10
CA PRO A 238 12.81 13.15 7.56
C PRO A 238 11.47 13.44 8.25
N HIS A 239 10.71 12.38 8.52
CA HIS A 239 9.40 12.44 9.20
C HIS A 239 9.51 12.76 10.70
N ILE A 240 9.79 14.04 10.98
CA ILE A 240 9.86 14.65 12.30
C ILE A 240 9.23 16.07 12.25
N SER A 241 8.88 16.64 13.39
CA SER A 241 8.35 18.01 13.50
C SER A 241 9.10 18.84 14.54
N ALA A 242 9.00 20.16 14.40
CA ALA A 242 9.37 21.08 15.45
C ALA A 242 8.18 21.98 15.85
N LEU A 243 8.17 22.37 17.11
CA LEU A 243 7.24 23.31 17.72
C LEU A 243 8.06 24.39 18.42
N TYR A 244 7.78 25.64 18.08
CA TYR A 244 8.20 26.82 18.83
C TYR A 244 7.20 27.07 19.97
N VAL A 245 7.72 27.32 21.16
CA VAL A 245 6.96 27.78 22.33
C VAL A 245 7.68 28.98 22.93
N ARG A 246 7.02 30.12 22.90
CA ARG A 246 7.57 31.39 23.39
C ARG A 246 7.98 31.31 24.87
N ALA A 247 9.12 31.90 25.21
CA ALA A 247 9.69 31.84 26.55
C ALA A 247 8.72 32.25 27.69
N PRO A 248 7.98 33.38 27.62
CA PRO A 248 6.92 33.70 28.57
C PRO A 248 5.87 32.59 28.79
N ALA A 249 5.43 31.90 27.72
CA ALA A 249 4.47 30.81 27.83
C ALA A 249 5.12 29.56 28.45
N LEU A 250 6.38 29.26 28.10
CA LEU A 250 7.16 28.19 28.75
C LEU A 250 7.31 28.41 30.26
N ALA A 251 7.50 29.65 30.70
CA ALA A 251 7.69 30.00 32.09
C ALA A 251 6.38 29.98 32.89
N SER A 252 5.30 30.52 32.31
CA SER A 252 4.07 30.82 33.06
C SER A 252 2.87 29.91 32.77
N SER A 253 2.82 29.25 31.61
CA SER A 253 1.67 28.44 31.18
C SER A 253 2.00 26.95 31.12
N VAL A 254 3.23 26.61 30.74
CA VAL A 254 3.62 25.22 30.45
C VAL A 254 4.21 24.52 31.67
N THR A 255 3.49 23.50 32.13
CA THR A 255 3.98 22.52 33.09
C THR A 255 4.80 21.44 32.40
N SER A 256 5.88 21.00 33.06
CA SER A 256 6.73 19.92 32.56
C SER A 256 5.98 18.59 32.50
N ILE A 257 6.06 17.90 31.35
CA ILE A 257 5.48 16.56 31.15
C ILE A 257 6.56 15.47 30.96
N VAL A 258 7.84 15.82 31.18
CA VAL A 258 8.95 14.85 31.11
C VAL A 258 9.02 13.99 32.38
N HIS A 259 9.98 13.07 32.43
CA HIS A 259 10.17 12.20 33.59
C HIS A 259 10.28 12.99 34.90
N HIS A 260 9.61 12.52 35.96
CA HIS A 260 9.46 13.23 37.24
C HIS A 260 10.77 13.68 37.90
N PHE A 261 11.90 13.02 37.59
CA PHE A 261 13.21 13.34 38.13
C PHE A 261 13.95 14.43 37.33
N LEU A 262 13.52 14.72 36.10
CA LEU A 262 14.13 15.73 35.24
C LEU A 262 13.54 17.12 35.55
N ARG A 263 14.42 18.05 35.92
CA ARG A 263 14.08 19.46 36.02
C ARG A 263 14.37 20.14 34.69
N ALA A 264 13.33 20.39 33.92
CA ALA A 264 13.41 21.09 32.65
C ALA A 264 12.87 22.52 32.80
N GLU A 265 13.69 23.52 32.49
CA GLU A 265 13.31 24.93 32.59
C GLU A 265 12.94 25.55 31.23
N HIS A 266 13.33 24.90 30.15
CA HIS A 266 13.13 25.34 28.77
C HIS A 266 12.15 24.42 27.99
N ALA A 267 12.09 24.55 26.66
CA ALA A 267 11.20 23.78 25.78
C ALA A 267 11.25 22.25 25.97
N TYR A 268 12.35 21.72 26.52
CA TYR A 268 12.46 20.30 26.86
C TYR A 268 11.35 19.81 27.80
N LYS A 269 10.67 20.69 28.55
CA LYS A 269 9.43 20.42 29.31
C LYS A 269 8.39 19.59 28.52
N LEU A 270 8.40 19.69 27.19
CA LEU A 270 7.40 19.10 26.29
C LEU A 270 7.90 17.86 25.51
N GLN A 271 9.07 17.31 25.83
CA GLN A 271 9.67 16.16 25.11
C GLN A 271 9.76 14.89 25.98
N PRO A 272 8.65 14.22 26.31
CA PRO A 272 8.68 12.99 27.11
C PRO A 272 9.43 11.89 26.36
N GLY A 273 10.60 11.48 26.88
CA GLY A 273 11.43 10.42 26.29
C GLY A 273 12.39 10.89 25.18
N GLY A 274 12.37 12.17 24.80
CA GLY A 274 13.20 12.74 23.73
C GLY A 274 12.80 12.30 22.30
N PRO A 275 13.24 13.05 21.27
CA PRO A 275 12.99 12.70 19.86
C PRO A 275 14.00 11.67 19.32
N GLY A 276 13.73 11.11 18.12
CA GLY A 276 14.68 10.25 17.41
C GLY A 276 15.93 11.01 16.96
N TYR A 277 17.10 10.65 17.48
CA TYR A 277 18.33 11.45 17.37
C TYR A 277 18.84 11.60 15.93
N GLU A 278 18.83 10.52 15.16
CA GLU A 278 19.23 10.50 13.75
C GLU A 278 18.33 11.39 12.90
N THR A 279 17.02 11.40 13.19
CA THR A 279 16.06 12.23 12.46
C THR A 279 16.19 13.71 12.83
N VAL A 280 16.46 14.03 14.09
CA VAL A 280 16.77 15.41 14.55
C VAL A 280 18.05 15.91 13.92
N TYR A 281 19.13 15.11 13.95
CA TYR A 281 20.39 15.53 13.35
C TYR A 281 20.25 15.81 11.85
N ALA A 282 19.50 14.97 11.14
CA ALA A 282 19.28 15.14 9.70
C ALA A 282 18.57 16.46 9.34
N THR A 283 17.76 17.05 10.23
CA THR A 283 17.11 18.35 9.98
C THR A 283 18.11 19.50 9.84
N THR A 284 19.34 19.34 10.33
CA THR A 284 20.40 20.35 10.18
C THR A 284 20.78 20.61 8.72
N SER A 285 20.44 19.70 7.81
CA SER A 285 20.68 19.88 6.36
C SER A 285 19.76 20.91 5.69
N VAL A 286 18.61 21.24 6.31
CA VAL A 286 17.58 22.07 5.67
C VAL A 286 18.04 23.51 5.44
N ILE A 287 18.64 24.15 6.44
CA ILE A 287 19.12 25.53 6.31
C ILE A 287 20.24 25.63 5.26
N PRO A 288 21.32 24.83 5.31
CA PRO A 288 22.34 24.82 4.26
C PRO A 288 21.76 24.60 2.86
N TYR A 289 20.79 23.68 2.74
CA TYR A 289 20.09 23.45 1.49
C TYR A 289 19.36 24.71 1.00
N LEU A 290 18.51 25.32 1.82
CA LEU A 290 17.79 26.54 1.42
C LEU A 290 18.75 27.67 1.05
N LEU A 291 19.79 27.91 1.85
CA LEU A 291 20.80 28.94 1.57
C LEU A 291 21.56 28.67 0.26
N SER A 292 21.68 27.42 -0.18
CA SER A 292 22.33 27.08 -1.44
C SER A 292 21.49 27.37 -2.70
N LEU A 293 20.18 27.61 -2.55
CA LEU A 293 19.27 27.80 -3.68
C LEU A 293 19.37 29.18 -4.34
N THR A 294 20.02 30.15 -3.69
CA THR A 294 20.25 31.48 -4.25
C THR A 294 21.69 31.94 -4.01
N PRO A 295 22.28 32.74 -4.93
CA PRO A 295 23.64 33.26 -4.75
C PRO A 295 23.82 34.18 -3.54
N ALA A 296 22.72 34.71 -2.99
CA ALA A 296 22.75 35.60 -1.85
C ALA A 296 23.04 34.87 -0.52
N HIS A 297 22.85 33.55 -0.47
CA HIS A 297 22.98 32.74 0.75
C HIS A 297 22.24 33.38 1.94
N ASP A 298 21.02 33.87 1.69
CA ASP A 298 20.13 34.45 2.68
C ASP A 298 18.75 33.80 2.58
N LEU A 299 18.13 33.52 3.73
CA LEU A 299 16.83 32.88 3.79
C LEU A 299 15.72 33.78 3.23
N SER A 300 15.76 35.11 3.43
CA SER A 300 14.72 35.99 2.91
C SER A 300 14.79 36.06 1.40
N ALA A 301 15.98 36.24 0.84
CA ALA A 301 16.22 36.20 -0.60
C ALA A 301 15.80 34.85 -1.20
N THR A 302 16.10 33.74 -0.50
CA THR A 302 15.72 32.40 -0.93
C THR A 302 14.21 32.20 -0.96
N PHE A 303 13.50 32.52 0.13
CA PHE A 303 12.04 32.38 0.17
C PHE A 303 11.34 33.35 -0.78
N ALA A 304 11.91 34.53 -1.06
CA ALA A 304 11.41 35.42 -2.10
C ALA A 304 11.57 34.81 -3.50
N ALA A 305 12.70 34.16 -3.77
CA ALA A 305 12.94 33.45 -5.03
C ALA A 305 12.01 32.23 -5.19
N ILE A 306 11.83 31.45 -4.13
CA ILE A 306 10.84 30.34 -4.06
C ILE A 306 9.44 30.88 -4.35
N ALA A 307 9.00 31.91 -3.64
CA ALA A 307 7.67 32.49 -3.83
C ALA A 307 7.45 33.01 -5.25
N ALA A 308 8.46 33.64 -5.85
CA ALA A 308 8.40 34.11 -7.24
C ALA A 308 8.26 32.94 -8.23
N HIS A 309 9.08 31.89 -8.08
CA HIS A 309 9.00 30.69 -8.92
C HIS A 309 7.65 29.98 -8.76
N GLU A 310 7.23 29.73 -7.52
CA GLU A 310 5.94 29.10 -7.22
C GLU A 310 4.75 29.91 -7.76
N THR A 311 4.85 31.25 -7.77
CA THR A 311 3.82 32.11 -8.38
C THR A 311 3.67 31.82 -9.87
N THR A 312 4.75 31.46 -10.58
CA THR A 312 4.65 31.05 -11.99
C THR A 312 3.85 29.75 -12.15
N LEU A 313 4.11 28.75 -11.28
CA LEU A 313 3.40 27.47 -11.26
C LEU A 313 1.91 27.63 -10.92
N VAL A 314 1.64 28.42 -9.87
CA VAL A 314 0.27 28.78 -9.44
C VAL A 314 -0.47 29.48 -10.56
N THR A 315 0.16 30.45 -11.23
CA THR A 315 -0.46 31.22 -12.31
C THR A 315 -0.85 30.31 -13.45
N ALA A 316 0.05 29.42 -13.89
CA ALA A 316 -0.25 28.47 -14.97
C ALA A 316 -1.42 27.53 -14.61
N LEU A 317 -1.39 26.92 -13.42
CA LEU A 317 -2.40 25.96 -13.00
C LEU A 317 -3.77 26.61 -12.71
N LEU A 318 -3.81 27.75 -12.00
CA LEU A 318 -5.06 28.47 -11.77
C LEU A 318 -5.65 29.04 -13.06
N SER A 319 -4.82 29.57 -13.97
CA SER A 319 -5.33 30.09 -15.26
C SER A 319 -6.03 28.99 -16.04
N TYR A 320 -5.51 27.76 -16.03
CA TYR A 320 -6.20 26.62 -16.61
C TYR A 320 -7.50 26.29 -15.87
N LEU A 321 -7.44 26.07 -14.55
CA LEU A 321 -8.59 25.61 -13.76
C LEU A 321 -9.75 26.61 -13.71
N THR A 322 -9.45 27.91 -13.85
CA THR A 322 -10.45 29.00 -13.83
C THR A 322 -10.88 29.46 -15.21
N ALA A 323 -10.34 28.85 -16.29
CA ALA A 323 -10.73 29.21 -17.64
C ALA A 323 -12.24 28.97 -17.86
N PRO A 324 -12.94 29.82 -18.65
CA PRO A 324 -14.37 29.68 -18.90
C PRO A 324 -14.77 28.28 -19.38
N GLU A 325 -13.93 27.62 -20.17
CA GLU A 325 -14.17 26.27 -20.66
C GLU A 325 -14.14 25.24 -19.53
N GLN A 326 -13.26 25.38 -18.54
CA GLN A 326 -13.23 24.49 -17.38
C GLN A 326 -14.41 24.74 -16.44
N ALA A 327 -14.78 26.01 -16.26
CA ALA A 327 -15.98 26.38 -15.51
C ALA A 327 -17.25 25.79 -16.16
N ALA A 328 -17.36 25.83 -17.48
CA ALA A 328 -18.45 25.21 -18.24
C ALA A 328 -18.46 23.67 -18.12
N ARG A 329 -17.30 23.05 -17.89
CA ARG A 329 -17.16 21.61 -17.62
C ARG A 329 -17.42 21.22 -16.16
N GLY A 330 -17.75 22.19 -15.30
CA GLY A 330 -18.05 21.93 -13.91
C GLY A 330 -16.88 22.04 -12.94
N ILE A 331 -15.67 22.36 -13.41
CA ILE A 331 -14.50 22.50 -12.53
C ILE A 331 -14.68 23.77 -11.68
N ARG A 332 -14.49 23.64 -10.37
CA ARG A 332 -14.48 24.76 -9.42
C ARG A 332 -13.27 24.63 -8.50
N VAL A 333 -12.46 25.67 -8.44
CA VAL A 333 -11.36 25.75 -7.47
C VAL A 333 -11.94 25.87 -6.07
N VAL A 334 -11.35 25.15 -5.12
CA VAL A 334 -11.66 25.22 -3.70
C VAL A 334 -10.59 26.09 -3.03
N GLY A 335 -10.99 27.28 -2.59
CA GLY A 335 -10.08 28.34 -2.13
C GLY A 335 -9.91 29.47 -3.16
N GLU A 336 -9.02 30.43 -2.84
CA GLU A 336 -8.84 31.64 -3.64
C GLU A 336 -8.33 31.37 -5.08
N GLU A 337 -9.05 31.91 -6.07
CA GLU A 337 -8.84 31.66 -7.50
C GLU A 337 -7.78 32.54 -8.16
N LYS A 338 -7.26 33.53 -7.43
CA LYS A 338 -6.30 34.49 -7.98
C LYS A 338 -4.88 34.10 -7.58
N PRO A 339 -3.92 34.10 -8.53
CA PRO A 339 -2.51 34.04 -8.19
C PRO A 339 -2.13 35.31 -7.41
N GLY A 340 -1.12 35.20 -6.55
CA GLY A 340 -0.65 36.33 -5.77
C GLY A 340 0.22 35.91 -4.58
N PRO A 341 0.71 36.88 -3.79
CA PRO A 341 1.58 36.62 -2.65
C PRO A 341 0.92 35.72 -1.61
N ASN A 342 -0.42 35.80 -1.50
CA ASN A 342 -1.21 35.04 -0.53
C ASN A 342 -1.71 33.70 -1.08
N ARG A 343 -1.16 33.22 -2.19
CA ARG A 343 -1.53 31.94 -2.81
C ARG A 343 -0.30 31.05 -2.97
N VAL A 344 -0.34 29.86 -2.37
CA VAL A 344 0.70 28.84 -2.56
C VAL A 344 0.30 27.83 -3.65
N PRO A 345 1.25 27.07 -4.23
CA PRO A 345 0.97 26.04 -5.22
C PRO A 345 0.31 24.77 -4.65
N THR A 346 -0.49 24.91 -3.59
CA THR A 346 -1.43 23.90 -3.10
C THR A 346 -2.82 24.29 -3.61
N ILE A 347 -3.28 23.64 -4.68
CA ILE A 347 -4.52 23.99 -5.36
C ILE A 347 -5.46 22.79 -5.29
N SER A 348 -6.61 23.02 -4.66
CA SER A 348 -7.71 22.06 -4.61
C SER A 348 -8.82 22.44 -5.56
N PHE A 349 -9.53 21.45 -6.09
CA PHE A 349 -10.70 21.67 -6.94
C PHE A 349 -11.68 20.50 -6.86
N VAL A 350 -12.91 20.76 -7.32
CA VAL A 350 -13.99 19.78 -7.46
C VAL A 350 -14.57 19.86 -8.86
N VAL A 351 -15.29 18.82 -9.28
CA VAL A 351 -16.00 18.77 -10.56
C VAL A 351 -17.49 18.56 -10.30
N VAL A 352 -18.28 19.62 -10.49
CA VAL A 352 -19.70 19.73 -10.11
C VAL A 352 -20.56 20.19 -11.30
N GLY A 353 -21.85 20.41 -11.10
CA GLY A 353 -22.76 20.84 -12.18
C GLY A 353 -23.32 19.68 -12.99
N ASP A 354 -23.59 19.88 -14.28
CA ASP A 354 -24.33 18.91 -15.12
C ASP A 354 -23.60 17.58 -15.37
N ARG A 355 -22.28 17.57 -15.21
CA ARG A 355 -21.42 16.38 -15.39
C ARG A 355 -20.44 16.25 -14.22
N PRO A 356 -20.93 15.96 -13.00
CA PRO A 356 -20.08 15.90 -11.83
C PRO A 356 -19.12 14.71 -11.94
N MET A 357 -17.90 14.87 -11.42
CA MET A 357 -16.95 13.76 -11.28
C MET A 357 -16.50 13.68 -9.83
N ARG A 358 -16.41 12.44 -9.34
CA ARG A 358 -15.89 12.21 -8.00
C ARG A 358 -14.39 12.52 -7.92
N SER A 359 -13.94 13.11 -6.82
CA SER A 359 -12.52 13.46 -6.63
C SER A 359 -11.61 12.23 -6.77
N ARG A 360 -12.06 11.08 -6.27
CA ARG A 360 -11.37 9.78 -6.43
C ARG A 360 -11.20 9.35 -7.89
N ASP A 361 -12.22 9.61 -8.73
CA ASP A 361 -12.22 9.21 -10.12
C ASP A 361 -11.30 10.12 -10.95
N VAL A 362 -11.19 11.41 -10.58
CA VAL A 362 -10.20 12.32 -11.17
C VAL A 362 -8.78 11.82 -10.89
N VAL A 363 -8.45 11.52 -9.63
CA VAL A 363 -7.10 11.04 -9.26
C VAL A 363 -6.79 9.69 -9.91
N LYS A 364 -7.77 8.79 -10.01
CA LYS A 364 -7.61 7.51 -10.70
C LYS A 364 -7.14 7.68 -12.15
N VAL A 365 -7.63 8.70 -12.86
CA VAL A 365 -7.19 8.97 -14.25
C VAL A 365 -5.71 9.37 -14.32
N PHE A 366 -5.20 10.10 -13.32
CA PHE A 366 -3.77 10.43 -13.25
C PHE A 366 -2.93 9.18 -12.94
N ASP A 367 -3.39 8.32 -12.03
CA ASP A 367 -2.71 7.07 -11.69
C ASP A 367 -2.68 6.07 -12.86
N GLU A 368 -3.79 5.92 -13.60
CA GLU A 368 -3.89 5.05 -14.77
C GLU A 368 -2.93 5.45 -15.91
N ARG A 369 -2.63 6.76 -16.03
CA ARG A 369 -1.61 7.25 -16.96
C ARG A 369 -0.19 6.99 -16.48
N GLY A 370 -0.02 6.95 -15.16
CA GLY A 370 1.27 6.87 -14.51
C GLY A 370 2.09 8.15 -14.65
N GLY A 371 3.16 8.23 -13.88
CA GLY A 371 4.14 9.32 -13.96
C GLY A 371 3.73 10.63 -13.28
N ILE A 372 2.52 10.74 -12.70
CA ILE A 372 2.06 11.93 -11.96
C ILE A 372 1.32 11.49 -10.69
N GLY A 373 1.75 11.98 -9.53
CA GLY A 373 1.09 11.74 -8.25
C GLY A 373 0.34 12.97 -7.75
N ILE A 374 -0.98 12.91 -7.74
CA ILE A 374 -1.88 13.86 -7.07
C ILE A 374 -2.77 13.12 -6.08
N ARG A 375 -3.54 13.82 -5.24
CA ARG A 375 -4.33 13.17 -4.18
C ARG A 375 -5.76 13.71 -4.09
N TYR A 376 -6.66 12.90 -3.53
CA TYR A 376 -8.00 13.31 -3.14
C TYR A 376 -8.26 13.07 -1.66
N GLY A 377 -9.26 13.74 -1.10
CA GLY A 377 -9.75 13.55 0.27
C GLY A 377 -9.95 14.87 1.00
N HIS A 378 -10.22 14.79 2.30
CA HIS A 378 -10.38 15.96 3.17
C HIS A 378 -9.04 16.48 3.74
N PHE A 379 -7.91 15.79 3.49
CA PHE A 379 -6.55 16.14 3.93
C PHE A 379 -6.42 16.54 5.40
N TYR A 380 -7.16 15.85 6.27
CA TYR A 380 -7.29 16.16 7.71
C TYR A 380 -7.84 17.56 8.04
N ALA A 381 -8.30 18.36 7.07
CA ALA A 381 -9.13 19.55 7.29
C ALA A 381 -10.62 19.15 7.29
N TYR A 382 -10.96 18.17 8.14
CA TYR A 382 -12.25 17.47 8.09
C TYR A 382 -13.44 18.41 8.30
N THR A 383 -13.32 19.31 9.28
CA THR A 383 -14.37 20.29 9.59
C THR A 383 -14.62 21.23 8.40
N LEU A 384 -13.56 21.81 7.81
CA LEU A 384 -13.66 22.69 6.65
C LEU A 384 -14.19 21.96 5.41
N SER A 385 -13.67 20.77 5.12
CA SER A 385 -14.10 19.95 3.98
C SER A 385 -15.61 19.64 4.03
N ASN A 386 -16.13 19.28 5.21
CA ASN A 386 -17.56 18.98 5.39
C ASN A 386 -18.46 20.24 5.39
N GLN A 387 -17.88 21.42 5.59
CA GLN A 387 -18.59 22.70 5.61
C GLN A 387 -18.47 23.47 4.29
N LEU A 388 -17.85 22.88 3.26
CA LEU A 388 -17.81 23.48 1.93
C LEU A 388 -19.24 23.72 1.42
N PRO A 389 -19.55 24.88 0.83
CA PRO A 389 -20.85 25.13 0.22
C PRO A 389 -20.75 25.10 -1.33
N PRO A 390 -21.58 24.31 -2.03
CA PRO A 390 -22.38 23.18 -1.55
C PRO A 390 -21.55 22.07 -0.88
N PRO A 391 -22.14 21.24 0.00
CA PRO A 391 -21.44 20.14 0.64
C PRO A 391 -20.86 19.16 -0.39
N VAL A 392 -19.61 18.77 -0.16
CA VAL A 392 -18.98 17.63 -0.82
C VAL A 392 -19.03 16.43 0.13
N ASP A 393 -19.00 15.21 -0.42
CA ASP A 393 -18.91 14.00 0.40
C ASP A 393 -17.64 14.07 1.28
N GLY A 394 -17.80 13.87 2.59
CA GLY A 394 -16.73 14.10 3.57
C GLY A 394 -15.56 13.12 3.49
N GLU A 395 -15.81 11.90 3.02
CA GLU A 395 -14.76 10.89 2.81
C GLU A 395 -14.07 11.07 1.46
N GLU A 396 -14.81 11.57 0.46
CA GLU A 396 -14.28 11.87 -0.85
C GLU A 396 -13.47 13.17 -0.91
N GLY A 397 -13.91 14.20 -0.18
CA GLY A 397 -13.34 15.53 -0.15
C GLY A 397 -13.10 16.11 -1.53
N VAL A 398 -11.90 16.67 -1.74
CA VAL A 398 -11.54 17.44 -2.95
C VAL A 398 -10.31 16.84 -3.62
N VAL A 399 -10.11 17.13 -4.91
CA VAL A 399 -8.83 16.83 -5.59
C VAL A 399 -7.82 17.90 -5.18
N ARG A 400 -6.57 17.53 -4.93
CA ARG A 400 -5.49 18.46 -4.62
C ARG A 400 -4.24 18.16 -5.43
N VAL A 401 -3.74 19.21 -6.07
CA VAL A 401 -2.42 19.29 -6.69
C VAL A 401 -1.58 20.20 -5.81
N SER A 402 -0.47 19.70 -5.28
CA SER A 402 0.41 20.46 -4.41
C SER A 402 1.86 20.38 -4.89
N LEU A 403 2.36 21.50 -5.41
CA LEU A 403 3.70 21.65 -5.94
C LEU A 403 4.57 22.40 -4.93
N VAL A 404 5.89 22.36 -5.11
CA VAL A 404 6.90 23.13 -4.36
C VAL A 404 7.95 23.66 -5.32
N HIS A 405 9.00 24.30 -4.79
CA HIS A 405 10.01 25.00 -5.58
C HIS A 405 10.82 24.13 -6.55
N TYR A 406 10.92 22.81 -6.33
CA TYR A 406 11.58 21.90 -7.29
C TYR A 406 10.68 21.45 -8.45
N ASN A 407 9.37 21.75 -8.41
CA ASN A 407 8.51 21.48 -9.55
C ASN A 407 8.70 22.55 -10.62
N THR A 408 8.37 22.21 -11.87
CA THR A 408 8.64 23.08 -13.03
C THR A 408 7.38 23.42 -13.81
N LEU A 409 7.46 24.43 -14.68
CA LEU A 409 6.35 24.78 -15.57
C LEU A 409 6.05 23.65 -16.55
N GLU A 410 7.06 22.91 -17.02
CA GLU A 410 6.86 21.74 -17.88
C GLU A 410 6.10 20.62 -17.15
N GLU A 411 6.31 20.47 -15.84
CA GLU A 411 5.51 19.53 -15.03
C GLU A 411 4.07 20.02 -14.89
N VAL A 412 3.85 21.32 -14.69
CA VAL A 412 2.50 21.93 -14.69
C VAL A 412 1.83 21.76 -16.05
N GLU A 413 2.55 21.98 -17.14
CA GLU A 413 2.07 21.73 -18.50
C GLU A 413 1.70 20.27 -18.67
N LYS A 414 2.46 19.29 -18.18
CA LYS A 414 2.06 17.87 -18.23
C LYS A 414 0.82 17.56 -17.40
N ILE A 415 0.63 18.26 -16.27
CA ILE A 415 -0.58 18.15 -15.44
C ILE A 415 -1.81 18.72 -16.18
N ILE A 416 -1.63 19.83 -16.90
CA ILE A 416 -2.68 20.54 -17.66
C ILE A 416 -2.92 19.92 -19.05
N ALA A 417 -1.88 19.36 -19.66
CA ALA A 417 -1.82 19.02 -21.08
C ALA A 417 -2.96 18.07 -21.44
N PRO A 418 -3.64 18.32 -22.57
CA PRO A 418 -4.94 17.77 -22.87
C PRO A 418 -4.83 16.29 -23.23
N HIS A 419 -4.94 15.43 -22.23
CA HIS A 419 -5.79 14.27 -22.35
C HIS A 419 -6.85 14.42 -21.25
N LEU A 420 -7.97 15.07 -21.53
CA LEU A 420 -9.25 14.63 -20.99
C LEU A 420 -9.94 14.15 -22.25
N PRO A 421 -10.10 12.83 -22.49
CA PRO A 421 -10.72 12.42 -23.73
C PRO A 421 -12.14 13.00 -23.76
N PRO A 422 -12.54 13.72 -24.83
CA PRO A 422 -13.90 13.56 -25.30
C PRO A 422 -13.98 12.10 -25.74
N ALA A 423 -14.67 11.27 -24.94
CA ALA A 423 -15.09 9.91 -25.24
C ALA A 423 -14.24 9.07 -26.23
N LEU A 424 -13.68 7.94 -25.75
CA LEU A 424 -13.25 6.77 -26.54
C LEU A 424 -12.32 7.01 -27.75
N TYR A 425 -11.06 6.55 -27.70
CA TYR A 425 -10.32 5.83 -28.77
C TYR A 425 -8.95 5.47 -28.13
N LEU A 426 -8.72 4.23 -27.70
CA LEU A 426 -8.00 3.19 -28.44
C LEU A 426 -6.68 3.60 -29.11
N HIS A 427 -5.66 2.79 -28.82
CA HIS A 427 -4.40 2.54 -29.52
C HIS A 427 -3.10 3.15 -28.98
N ASP A 428 -2.21 2.20 -28.68
CA ASP A 428 -0.76 2.18 -28.81
C ASP A 428 0.13 2.60 -27.63
N THR A 429 0.38 1.57 -26.83
CA THR A 429 1.60 1.28 -26.07
C THR A 429 2.84 1.27 -26.95
N HIS A 430 3.80 2.15 -26.69
CA HIS A 430 5.24 1.88 -26.86
C HIS A 430 6.04 2.95 -26.11
N TYR A 431 6.76 2.58 -25.04
CA TYR A 431 8.07 3.12 -24.61
C TYR A 431 8.40 2.55 -23.21
N ALA A 432 8.95 1.32 -23.16
CA ALA A 432 9.57 0.79 -21.95
C ALA A 432 10.49 -0.40 -22.25
N LEU A 433 11.56 -0.23 -23.04
CA LEU A 433 12.68 -1.17 -23.11
C LEU A 433 13.96 -0.42 -23.53
N ARG A 434 14.68 0.17 -22.57
CA ARG A 434 16.08 0.59 -22.77
C ARG A 434 16.79 0.96 -21.47
N TRP A 435 17.04 0.01 -20.56
CA TRP A 435 18.01 0.19 -19.47
C TRP A 435 18.53 -1.17 -18.98
N LEU A 436 19.31 -1.87 -19.80
CA LEU A 436 20.18 -2.98 -19.37
C LEU A 436 21.37 -3.08 -20.33
N GLU A 437 22.41 -2.28 -20.11
CA GLU A 437 23.79 -2.63 -20.47
C GLU A 437 24.74 -2.11 -19.38
N PRO A 438 25.75 -2.90 -18.96
CA PRO A 438 26.74 -2.48 -17.97
C PRO A 438 28.02 -2.01 -18.66
N GLU A 439 28.47 -0.79 -18.39
CA GLU A 439 29.85 -0.39 -18.68
C GLU A 439 30.67 -0.17 -17.41
N SER A 440 31.81 -0.85 -17.44
CA SER A 440 32.91 -0.86 -16.49
C SER A 440 33.59 0.50 -16.33
N THR A 441 34.12 0.77 -15.14
CA THR A 441 35.53 1.20 -14.98
C THR A 441 35.93 1.21 -13.50
N ALA A 442 37.07 0.60 -13.24
CA ALA A 442 37.73 0.55 -11.93
C ALA A 442 38.67 1.75 -11.78
N HIS A 443 38.70 2.38 -10.59
CA HIS A 443 39.88 3.11 -10.14
C HIS A 443 40.08 2.99 -8.61
N THR A 444 41.17 2.32 -8.29
CA THR A 444 41.83 2.20 -6.99
C THR A 444 42.52 3.53 -6.63
N PHE A 445 42.43 4.02 -5.39
CA PHE A 445 43.56 4.71 -4.75
C PHE A 445 43.49 4.65 -3.21
N ALA A 446 44.67 4.54 -2.61
CA ALA A 446 44.94 4.02 -1.27
C ALA A 446 44.86 5.05 -0.13
N MET A 447 44.46 4.58 1.06
CA MET A 447 44.71 5.25 2.34
C MET A 447 46.01 4.72 2.98
N THR A 448 46.89 5.62 3.41
CA THR A 448 47.96 5.33 4.37
C THR A 448 47.45 5.56 5.80
N THR A 449 47.58 4.55 6.65
CA THR A 449 47.35 4.62 8.10
C THR A 449 48.62 4.17 8.82
N ASP A 450 49.17 5.02 9.69
CA ASP A 450 50.24 4.63 10.61
C ASP A 450 49.63 3.98 11.86
N GLN A 451 49.95 2.70 12.06
CA GLN A 451 49.53 1.87 13.18
C GLN A 451 50.67 1.78 14.19
N ARG A 452 50.58 2.50 15.30
CA ARG A 452 51.35 2.19 16.52
C ARG A 452 50.62 2.79 17.72
N HIS A 453 49.71 2.02 18.34
CA HIS A 453 49.46 2.12 19.81
C HIS A 453 48.46 1.10 20.41
N LEU A 454 47.79 0.24 19.64
CA LEU A 454 46.76 -0.66 20.21
C LEU A 454 47.20 -2.12 20.28
N ARG A 455 48.16 -2.46 21.15
CA ARG A 455 48.61 -3.84 21.33
C ARG A 455 48.43 -4.45 22.73
N ASP A 456 47.87 -3.73 23.71
CA ASP A 456 47.90 -4.21 25.11
C ASP A 456 46.56 -4.46 25.81
N TRP A 457 45.43 -4.51 25.10
CA TRP A 457 44.10 -4.63 25.74
C TRP A 457 43.27 -5.85 25.29
N ARG A 458 43.87 -7.05 25.16
CA ARG A 458 43.16 -8.21 24.58
C ARG A 458 43.42 -9.60 25.19
N ARG A 459 43.56 -9.72 26.51
CA ARG A 459 43.55 -11.05 27.15
C ARG A 459 42.70 -11.07 28.42
N ARG A 460 41.44 -11.48 28.28
CA ARG A 460 40.63 -12.32 29.21
C ARG A 460 39.12 -12.05 29.04
N ARG A 461 38.44 -12.83 28.20
CA ARG A 461 37.02 -13.18 28.40
C ARG A 461 36.86 -14.67 28.10
N SER A 462 36.14 -15.39 28.97
CA SER A 462 35.97 -16.84 28.87
C SER A 462 34.91 -17.21 27.80
N PRO A 463 34.98 -18.41 27.20
CA PRO A 463 34.02 -18.88 26.18
C PRO A 463 32.56 -18.87 26.63
N PHE A 464 32.31 -18.97 27.95
CA PHE A 464 30.97 -19.00 28.54
C PHE A 464 30.23 -17.66 28.42
N VAL A 465 30.94 -16.54 28.45
CA VAL A 465 30.34 -15.19 28.32
C VAL A 465 29.93 -14.89 26.88
N LEU A 466 30.69 -15.40 25.90
CA LEU A 466 30.31 -15.36 24.49
C LEU A 466 29.06 -16.21 24.22
N PHE A 467 29.00 -17.41 24.79
CA PHE A 467 27.84 -18.31 24.68
C PHE A 467 26.53 -17.69 25.22
N LEU A 468 26.60 -16.99 26.36
CA LEU A 468 25.44 -16.31 26.97
C LEU A 468 24.99 -15.06 26.19
N HIS A 469 25.90 -14.39 25.46
CA HIS A 469 25.57 -13.20 24.67
C HIS A 469 24.76 -13.56 23.42
N SER A 470 25.16 -14.63 22.73
CA SER A 470 24.45 -15.16 21.55
C SER A 470 23.01 -15.59 21.89
N TYR A 471 22.76 -16.12 23.09
CA TYR A 471 21.43 -16.55 23.51
C TYR A 471 20.43 -15.38 23.72
N ARG A 472 20.90 -14.25 24.25
CA ARG A 472 20.06 -13.04 24.43
C ARG A 472 19.67 -12.40 23.10
N LEU A 473 20.59 -12.39 22.15
CA LEU A 473 20.35 -11.89 20.80
C LEU A 473 19.37 -12.80 20.03
N LEU A 474 19.55 -14.11 20.11
CA LEU A 474 18.61 -15.09 19.56
C LEU A 474 17.20 -14.93 20.16
N PHE A 475 17.10 -14.71 21.47
CA PHE A 475 15.82 -14.51 22.15
C PHE A 475 15.13 -13.21 21.73
N GLY A 476 15.87 -12.10 21.64
CA GLY A 476 15.34 -10.82 21.16
C GLY A 476 14.87 -10.89 19.70
N ALA A 477 15.63 -11.56 18.84
CA ALA A 477 15.27 -11.81 17.46
C ALA A 477 14.01 -12.69 17.31
N ALA A 478 13.87 -13.71 18.16
CA ALA A 478 12.67 -14.55 18.20
C ALA A 478 11.43 -13.76 18.64
N LEU A 479 11.55 -12.87 19.63
CA LEU A 479 10.45 -12.01 20.07
C LEU A 479 10.05 -10.98 19.00
N PHE A 480 11.01 -10.39 18.30
CA PHE A 480 10.72 -9.48 17.19
C PHE A 480 9.99 -10.21 16.06
N SER A 481 10.48 -11.39 15.65
CA SER A 481 9.85 -12.21 14.62
C SER A 481 8.43 -12.62 15.01
N LEU A 482 8.22 -12.97 16.29
CA LEU A 482 6.89 -13.29 16.83
C LEU A 482 5.96 -12.07 16.81
N GLY A 483 6.45 -10.88 17.19
CA GLY A 483 5.69 -9.63 17.14
C GLY A 483 5.28 -9.26 15.72
N THR A 484 6.20 -9.35 14.76
CA THR A 484 5.89 -9.14 13.33
C THR A 484 4.88 -10.17 12.82
N ALA A 485 5.02 -11.44 13.19
CA ALA A 485 4.08 -12.48 12.79
C ALA A 485 2.68 -12.25 13.34
N ILE A 486 2.54 -11.79 14.60
CA ILE A 486 1.24 -11.45 15.19
C ILE A 486 0.61 -10.27 14.45
N PHE A 487 1.39 -9.22 14.15
CA PHE A 487 0.89 -8.07 13.41
C PHE A 487 0.42 -8.46 12.00
N VAL A 488 1.21 -9.24 11.27
CA VAL A 488 0.84 -9.71 9.93
C VAL A 488 -0.35 -10.67 10.01
N ALA A 489 -0.44 -11.52 11.03
CA ALA A 489 -1.57 -12.41 11.22
C ALA A 489 -2.88 -11.64 11.49
N ILE A 490 -2.83 -10.56 12.29
CA ILE A 490 -3.97 -9.66 12.50
C ILE A 490 -4.38 -9.01 11.18
N HIS A 491 -3.41 -8.58 10.37
CA HIS A 491 -3.70 -7.93 9.09
C HIS A 491 -4.25 -8.90 8.02
N LEU A 492 -3.74 -10.12 7.95
CA LEU A 492 -4.19 -11.14 6.98
C LEU A 492 -5.42 -11.92 7.46
N GLY A 493 -5.86 -11.74 8.71
CA GLY A 493 -7.04 -12.42 9.27
C GLY A 493 -6.82 -13.88 9.65
N PHE A 494 -5.58 -14.40 9.59
CA PHE A 494 -5.24 -15.75 10.03
C PHE A 494 -3.77 -15.85 10.47
N PHE A 495 -3.46 -16.83 11.31
CA PHE A 495 -2.11 -17.09 11.81
C PHE A 495 -1.45 -18.25 11.08
N SER A 496 -0.17 -18.09 10.73
CA SER A 496 0.68 -19.18 10.23
C SER A 496 2.09 -19.06 10.80
N THR A 497 2.70 -20.18 11.15
CA THR A 497 4.11 -20.21 11.57
C THR A 497 5.07 -19.80 10.46
N LEU A 498 4.61 -19.78 9.20
CA LEU A 498 5.37 -19.21 8.09
C LEU A 498 5.65 -17.72 8.29
N LEU A 499 4.69 -17.00 8.91
CA LEU A 499 4.82 -15.57 9.21
C LEU A 499 5.85 -15.30 10.32
N ILE A 500 6.22 -16.31 11.11
CA ILE A 500 7.35 -16.26 12.05
C ILE A 500 8.63 -16.65 11.31
N TYR A 501 8.57 -17.72 10.52
CA TYR A 501 9.73 -18.26 9.81
C TYR A 501 10.35 -17.26 8.84
N ILE A 502 9.54 -16.52 8.06
CA ILE A 502 10.06 -15.57 7.07
C ILE A 502 10.87 -14.44 7.75
N PRO A 503 10.35 -13.67 8.72
CA PRO A 503 11.16 -12.69 9.45
C PRO A 503 12.36 -13.31 10.15
N LEU A 504 12.21 -14.49 10.74
CA LEU A 504 13.30 -15.17 11.42
C LEU A 504 14.45 -15.50 10.46
N VAL A 505 14.16 -16.01 9.27
CA VAL A 505 15.17 -16.47 8.30
C VAL A 505 15.66 -15.35 7.39
N VAL A 506 14.82 -14.38 7.03
CA VAL A 506 15.19 -13.26 6.13
C VAL A 506 15.86 -12.13 6.89
N ILE A 507 15.38 -11.83 8.09
CA ILE A 507 15.79 -10.64 8.83
C ILE A 507 16.71 -11.06 9.97
N CYS A 508 16.24 -11.96 10.85
CA CYS A 508 16.96 -12.25 12.07
C CYS A 508 18.22 -13.09 11.86
N VAL A 509 18.20 -14.15 11.05
CA VAL A 509 19.40 -14.99 10.81
C VAL A 509 20.51 -14.19 10.12
N PRO A 510 20.26 -13.42 9.04
CA PRO A 510 21.29 -12.57 8.43
C PRO A 510 21.74 -11.46 9.37
N ALA A 511 20.83 -10.82 10.10
CA ALA A 511 21.23 -9.81 11.09
C ALA A 511 22.12 -10.42 12.18
N LEU A 512 21.75 -11.56 12.75
CA LEU A 512 22.56 -12.27 13.74
C LEU A 512 23.89 -12.75 13.18
N THR A 513 23.92 -13.20 11.92
CA THR A 513 25.17 -13.61 11.25
C THR A 513 26.07 -12.39 11.00
N VAL A 514 25.50 -11.24 10.62
CA VAL A 514 26.21 -9.97 10.48
C VAL A 514 26.68 -9.45 11.84
N PHE A 515 25.87 -9.56 12.89
CA PHE A 515 26.22 -9.17 14.25
C PHE A 515 27.32 -10.08 14.83
N ASP A 516 27.23 -11.40 14.69
CA ASP A 516 28.29 -12.33 15.07
C ASP A 516 29.57 -12.10 14.24
N ALA A 517 29.44 -11.79 12.95
CA ALA A 517 30.58 -11.41 12.10
C ALA A 517 31.17 -10.03 12.45
N ALA A 518 30.35 -9.09 12.93
CA ALA A 518 30.75 -7.74 13.32
C ALA A 518 31.36 -7.69 14.74
N ASP A 519 30.90 -8.55 15.66
CA ASP A 519 31.53 -8.76 16.97
C ASP A 519 32.87 -9.55 16.83
N TYR A 520 33.13 -10.09 15.63
CA TYR A 520 34.35 -10.75 15.18
C TYR A 520 35.45 -9.78 14.71
N ARG A 521 35.86 -8.79 15.52
CA ARG A 521 37.11 -8.00 15.29
C ARG A 521 38.42 -8.83 15.40
N ASN A 522 38.38 -10.13 15.10
CA ASN A 522 39.48 -11.11 15.11
C ASN A 522 39.68 -11.89 13.79
N MET A 523 39.01 -11.53 12.68
CA MET A 523 39.19 -12.20 11.36
C MET A 523 40.62 -12.17 10.76
N ARG A 524 41.59 -11.45 11.36
CA ARG A 524 43.01 -11.52 10.96
C ARG A 524 43.72 -12.83 11.36
N ALA A 525 43.13 -13.65 12.24
CA ALA A 525 43.77 -14.86 12.78
C ALA A 525 43.23 -16.18 12.23
N TRP A 526 42.23 -16.16 11.33
CA TRP A 526 41.72 -17.38 10.72
C TRP A 526 42.65 -17.86 9.59
N PRO A 527 42.96 -19.17 9.51
CA PRO A 527 43.46 -19.76 8.28
C PRO A 527 42.55 -19.34 7.13
N LYS A 528 43.13 -18.84 6.03
CA LYS A 528 42.41 -18.26 4.86
C LYS A 528 41.27 -19.14 4.32
N ARG A 529 41.24 -20.43 4.64
CA ARG A 529 40.24 -21.42 4.23
C ARG A 529 38.89 -21.22 4.92
N GLU A 530 38.87 -20.91 6.22
CA GLU A 530 37.63 -20.81 7.02
C GLU A 530 36.90 -19.50 6.75
N ALA A 531 37.62 -18.39 6.57
CA ALA A 531 37.04 -17.08 6.28
C ALA A 531 36.41 -17.04 4.88
N ARG A 532 37.04 -17.73 3.92
CA ARG A 532 36.45 -17.98 2.59
C ARG A 532 35.18 -18.83 2.69
N THR A 533 35.09 -19.74 3.66
CA THR A 533 33.92 -20.63 3.82
C THR A 533 32.72 -19.85 4.35
N VAL A 534 32.89 -18.99 5.36
CA VAL A 534 31.82 -18.12 5.88
C VAL A 534 31.39 -17.08 4.84
N TRP A 535 32.34 -16.46 4.14
CA TRP A 535 32.02 -15.52 3.07
C TRP A 535 31.32 -16.20 1.89
N ALA A 536 31.72 -17.43 1.55
CA ALA A 536 31.03 -18.26 0.58
C ALA A 536 29.62 -18.64 1.05
N LEU A 537 29.41 -18.96 2.33
CA LEU A 537 28.09 -19.27 2.90
C LEU A 537 27.15 -18.05 2.91
N CYS A 538 27.63 -16.86 3.30
CA CYS A 538 26.83 -15.63 3.22
C CYS A 538 26.51 -15.26 1.77
N ARG A 539 27.46 -15.44 0.84
CA ARG A 539 27.16 -15.32 -0.60
C ARG A 539 26.18 -16.38 -1.05
N LEU A 540 26.28 -17.62 -0.58
CA LEU A 540 25.36 -18.70 -0.95
C LEU A 540 23.96 -18.41 -0.45
N VAL A 541 23.79 -17.89 0.77
CA VAL A 541 22.48 -17.49 1.33
C VAL A 541 21.91 -16.29 0.59
N CYS A 542 22.72 -15.26 0.30
CA CYS A 542 22.27 -14.13 -0.51
C CYS A 542 21.95 -14.53 -1.95
N VAL A 543 22.75 -15.39 -2.58
CA VAL A 543 22.52 -15.93 -3.94
C VAL A 543 21.32 -16.89 -3.95
N PHE A 544 21.11 -17.73 -2.95
CA PHE A 544 19.89 -18.54 -2.84
C PHE A 544 18.65 -17.68 -2.59
N ALA A 545 18.79 -16.57 -1.85
CA ALA A 545 17.69 -15.64 -1.55
C ALA A 545 17.35 -14.70 -2.72
N THR A 546 18.30 -14.40 -3.61
CA THR A 546 18.09 -13.45 -4.73
C THR A 546 18.15 -14.08 -6.12
N CYS A 547 18.76 -15.25 -6.31
CA CYS A 547 18.91 -15.90 -7.62
C CYS A 547 17.99 -17.11 -7.85
N ALA A 548 17.15 -17.52 -6.89
CA ALA A 548 16.30 -18.69 -7.09
C ALA A 548 15.04 -18.43 -7.93
N ASP A 549 14.66 -17.17 -8.20
CA ASP A 549 13.42 -16.85 -8.91
C ASP A 549 13.64 -15.84 -10.08
N ILE A 550 14.55 -16.15 -11.00
CA ILE A 550 14.62 -15.57 -12.37
C ILE A 550 15.16 -16.64 -13.33
N PRO A 551 14.50 -17.00 -14.46
CA PRO A 551 13.09 -17.31 -14.67
C PRO A 551 12.91 -18.66 -15.40
N GLU A 552 12.01 -19.53 -14.95
CA GLU A 552 11.47 -20.65 -15.76
C GLU A 552 10.52 -20.14 -16.88
N LEU A 553 10.86 -19.03 -17.53
CA LEU A 553 10.05 -18.36 -18.56
C LEU A 553 10.52 -18.61 -19.99
N TRP A 554 11.62 -19.33 -20.20
CA TRP A 554 12.08 -19.70 -21.54
C TRP A 554 11.51 -21.04 -22.03
N ALA A 555 10.95 -21.87 -21.14
CA ALA A 555 10.32 -23.15 -21.51
C ALA A 555 8.84 -23.01 -21.93
N LEU A 556 8.20 -21.87 -21.68
CA LEU A 556 6.81 -21.59 -22.07
C LEU A 556 6.69 -20.95 -23.47
N LEU A 557 7.77 -20.98 -24.27
CA LEU A 557 7.75 -20.64 -25.69
C LEU A 557 7.18 -21.81 -26.51
N GLY A 558 5.91 -22.11 -26.27
CA GLY A 558 5.12 -23.02 -27.10
C GLY A 558 4.18 -22.22 -27.97
N ASN A 559 4.52 -22.06 -29.26
CA ASN A 559 3.64 -21.50 -30.29
C ASN A 559 2.53 -22.53 -30.58
N GLY A 560 1.57 -22.67 -29.67
CA GLY A 560 0.47 -23.61 -29.81
C GLY A 560 -0.56 -23.10 -30.82
N THR A 561 -0.92 -23.94 -31.79
CA THR A 561 -2.05 -23.72 -32.72
C THR A 561 -3.42 -23.98 -32.08
N ALA A 562 -3.45 -24.27 -30.77
CA ALA A 562 -4.66 -24.60 -30.04
C ALA A 562 -5.58 -23.39 -29.85
N THR A 563 -6.87 -23.68 -29.78
CA THR A 563 -7.95 -22.70 -29.64
C THR A 563 -8.64 -22.85 -28.29
N TYR A 564 -8.94 -21.72 -27.66
CA TYR A 564 -9.36 -21.65 -26.26
C TYR A 564 -10.70 -20.97 -26.12
N PHE A 565 -11.58 -21.55 -25.30
CA PHE A 565 -12.81 -20.92 -24.85
C PHE A 565 -12.66 -20.55 -23.37
N ILE A 566 -12.61 -19.26 -23.07
CA ILE A 566 -12.50 -18.76 -21.71
C ILE A 566 -13.91 -18.44 -21.20
N ALA A 567 -14.39 -19.20 -20.22
CA ALA A 567 -15.67 -19.01 -19.56
C ALA A 567 -15.47 -18.40 -18.16
N ALA A 568 -16.33 -17.49 -17.74
CA ALA A 568 -16.35 -17.01 -16.36
C ALA A 568 -17.76 -16.71 -15.86
N ASN A 569 -18.00 -16.99 -14.57
CA ASN A 569 -19.19 -16.52 -13.85
C ASN A 569 -18.76 -15.51 -12.78
N LEU A 570 -19.42 -14.35 -12.73
CA LEU A 570 -19.08 -13.27 -11.80
C LEU A 570 -20.34 -12.75 -11.06
N TYR A 571 -20.16 -12.40 -9.79
CA TYR A 571 -21.19 -11.83 -8.91
C TYR A 571 -20.52 -10.92 -7.87
N GLU A 572 -20.98 -9.67 -7.75
CA GLU A 572 -20.48 -8.66 -6.78
C GLU A 572 -18.94 -8.58 -6.68
N TYR A 573 -18.28 -8.59 -7.84
CA TYR A 573 -16.83 -8.68 -7.98
C TYR A 573 -16.15 -7.36 -8.37
N GLY A 574 -16.87 -6.24 -8.28
CA GLY A 574 -16.49 -4.96 -8.88
C GLY A 574 -15.22 -4.34 -8.28
N ALA A 575 -14.94 -4.57 -7.00
CA ALA A 575 -13.73 -4.10 -6.35
C ALA A 575 -12.44 -4.76 -6.89
N HIS A 576 -12.57 -5.96 -7.48
CA HIS A 576 -11.43 -6.82 -7.83
C HIS A 576 -11.31 -7.09 -9.33
N LEU A 577 -12.41 -6.87 -10.06
CA LEU A 577 -12.50 -7.05 -11.50
C LEU A 577 -11.41 -6.31 -12.33
N PRO A 578 -10.89 -5.12 -11.96
CA PRO A 578 -9.79 -4.49 -12.70
C PRO A 578 -8.50 -5.32 -12.68
N VAL A 579 -8.18 -5.96 -11.55
CA VAL A 579 -7.00 -6.83 -11.43
C VAL A 579 -7.24 -8.10 -12.24
N TRP A 580 -8.42 -8.69 -12.13
CA TRP A 580 -8.81 -9.90 -12.86
C TRP A 580 -8.77 -9.72 -14.38
N THR A 581 -9.38 -8.64 -14.90
CA THR A 581 -9.41 -8.32 -16.34
C THR A 581 -8.02 -7.99 -16.88
N SER A 582 -7.15 -7.37 -16.07
CA SER A 582 -5.74 -7.13 -16.43
C SER A 582 -4.96 -8.45 -16.60
N GLN A 583 -5.15 -9.42 -15.68
CA GLN A 583 -4.51 -10.74 -15.80
C GLN A 583 -5.08 -11.53 -16.98
N LEU A 584 -6.39 -11.52 -17.17
CA LEU A 584 -7.02 -12.15 -18.34
C LEU A 584 -6.53 -11.52 -19.65
N SER A 585 -6.37 -10.20 -19.73
CA SER A 585 -5.83 -9.54 -20.93
C SER A 585 -4.38 -9.93 -21.23
N ARG A 586 -3.58 -10.19 -20.20
CA ARG A 586 -2.21 -10.73 -20.36
C ARG A 586 -2.24 -12.17 -20.86
N LEU A 587 -3.15 -12.99 -20.33
CA LEU A 587 -3.38 -14.35 -20.80
C LEU A 587 -3.80 -14.38 -22.27
N ILE A 588 -4.81 -13.58 -22.66
CA ILE A 588 -5.31 -13.52 -24.04
C ILE A 588 -4.20 -13.08 -25.00
N ARG A 589 -3.40 -12.06 -24.63
CA ARG A 589 -2.25 -11.66 -25.46
C ARG A 589 -1.21 -12.76 -25.61
N HIS A 590 -1.02 -13.59 -24.59
CA HIS A 590 -0.10 -14.72 -24.66
C HIS A 590 -0.65 -15.87 -25.52
N LEU A 591 -1.94 -16.19 -25.43
CA LEU A 591 -2.58 -17.26 -26.22
C LEU A 591 -2.85 -16.85 -27.68
N GLY A 592 -2.88 -15.54 -27.94
CA GLY A 592 -3.24 -14.94 -29.23
C GLY A 592 -4.74 -14.65 -29.32
N ALA A 593 -5.10 -13.39 -29.64
CA ALA A 593 -6.49 -12.94 -29.68
C ALA A 593 -7.36 -13.75 -30.65
N ASP A 594 -6.80 -14.18 -31.79
CA ASP A 594 -7.52 -14.98 -32.78
C ASP A 594 -7.88 -16.37 -32.27
N ASN A 595 -7.08 -16.92 -31.37
CA ASN A 595 -7.22 -18.27 -30.84
C ASN A 595 -8.18 -18.33 -29.65
N VAL A 596 -8.66 -17.19 -29.15
CA VAL A 596 -9.46 -17.13 -27.93
C VAL A 596 -10.89 -16.66 -28.22
N PHE A 597 -11.85 -17.32 -27.58
CA PHE A 597 -13.21 -16.82 -27.39
C PHE A 597 -13.45 -16.56 -25.91
N VAL A 598 -13.98 -15.40 -25.53
CA VAL A 598 -14.28 -15.05 -24.13
C VAL A 598 -15.78 -15.01 -23.87
N SER A 599 -16.28 -15.80 -22.93
CA SER A 599 -17.68 -15.83 -22.52
C SER A 599 -17.79 -15.52 -21.03
N ILE A 600 -18.43 -14.41 -20.68
CA ILE A 600 -18.62 -13.99 -19.29
C ILE A 600 -20.11 -13.86 -19.02
N TYR A 601 -20.59 -14.57 -18.01
CA TYR A 601 -21.95 -14.43 -17.51
C TYR A 601 -21.93 -13.81 -16.11
N GLU A 602 -22.50 -12.62 -16.00
CA GLU A 602 -22.67 -11.86 -14.77
C GLU A 602 -24.09 -12.08 -14.23
N SER A 603 -24.19 -12.44 -12.95
CA SER A 603 -25.43 -12.95 -12.32
C SER A 603 -26.13 -11.92 -11.42
N ASN A 604 -26.43 -10.74 -11.97
CA ASN A 604 -27.19 -9.67 -11.32
C ASN A 604 -26.52 -9.01 -10.10
N SER A 605 -25.26 -8.62 -10.28
CA SER A 605 -24.48 -7.83 -9.35
C SER A 605 -25.11 -6.45 -9.14
N ARG A 606 -25.11 -6.00 -7.88
CA ARG A 606 -25.59 -4.67 -7.47
C ARG A 606 -24.48 -3.62 -7.38
N ASP A 607 -23.22 -4.07 -7.45
CA ASP A 607 -22.05 -3.21 -7.41
C ASP A 607 -21.59 -2.78 -8.82
N ARG A 608 -20.36 -2.25 -8.94
CA ARG A 608 -19.81 -1.79 -10.22
C ARG A 608 -19.41 -2.93 -11.19
N THR A 609 -19.68 -4.20 -10.89
CA THR A 609 -19.30 -5.33 -11.76
C THR A 609 -19.84 -5.18 -13.17
N LYS A 610 -21.13 -4.87 -13.33
CA LYS A 610 -21.78 -4.70 -14.64
C LYS A 610 -21.12 -3.58 -15.45
N GLU A 611 -20.89 -2.43 -14.83
CA GLU A 611 -20.22 -1.27 -15.45
C GLU A 611 -18.82 -1.64 -15.98
N LEU A 612 -18.03 -2.30 -15.13
CA LEU A 612 -16.66 -2.70 -15.47
C LEU A 612 -16.60 -3.80 -16.53
N LEU A 613 -17.56 -4.74 -16.53
CA LEU A 613 -17.67 -5.75 -17.57
C LEU A 613 -18.06 -5.17 -18.93
N ARG A 614 -18.92 -4.13 -18.97
CA ARG A 614 -19.19 -3.38 -20.23
C ARG A 614 -17.92 -2.73 -20.76
N ALA A 615 -17.14 -2.10 -19.88
CA ALA A 615 -15.87 -1.50 -20.26
C ALA A 615 -14.88 -2.54 -20.79
N PHE A 616 -14.79 -3.70 -20.13
CA PHE A 616 -13.91 -4.79 -20.54
C PHE A 616 -14.35 -5.46 -21.84
N GLU A 617 -15.66 -5.67 -22.05
CA GLU A 617 -16.20 -6.13 -23.33
C GLU A 617 -15.80 -5.20 -24.48
N GLY A 618 -15.87 -3.89 -24.24
CA GLY A 618 -15.35 -2.88 -25.15
C GLY A 618 -13.87 -3.10 -25.46
N GLN A 619 -13.02 -3.35 -24.45
CA GLN A 619 -11.59 -3.65 -24.66
C GLN A 619 -11.36 -4.93 -25.46
N LEU A 620 -12.13 -5.99 -25.23
CA LEU A 620 -12.05 -7.24 -25.99
C LEU A 620 -12.39 -7.03 -27.47
N LYS A 621 -13.50 -6.34 -27.75
CA LYS A 621 -13.92 -6.00 -29.13
C LYS A 621 -12.85 -5.20 -29.86
N LYS A 622 -12.28 -4.22 -29.17
CA LYS A 622 -11.20 -3.36 -29.65
C LYS A 622 -9.90 -4.12 -29.93
N ALA A 623 -9.61 -5.16 -29.15
CA ALA A 623 -8.47 -6.04 -29.33
C ALA A 623 -8.71 -7.18 -30.36
N GLY A 624 -9.84 -7.17 -31.07
CA GLY A 624 -10.21 -8.22 -32.02
C GLY A 624 -10.58 -9.56 -31.39
N VAL A 625 -10.80 -9.61 -30.07
CA VAL A 625 -11.11 -10.84 -29.34
C VAL A 625 -12.61 -11.12 -29.44
N ARG A 626 -12.97 -12.28 -29.97
CA ARG A 626 -14.37 -12.72 -30.04
C ARG A 626 -14.90 -12.98 -28.64
N ASN A 627 -16.09 -12.46 -28.32
CA ASN A 627 -16.62 -12.56 -26.98
C ASN A 627 -18.15 -12.54 -26.91
N ARG A 628 -18.70 -13.01 -25.78
CA ARG A 628 -20.06 -12.78 -25.33
C ARG A 628 -20.02 -12.40 -23.85
N VAL A 629 -20.46 -11.20 -23.51
CA VAL A 629 -20.61 -10.76 -22.11
C VAL A 629 -22.10 -10.54 -21.83
N VAL A 630 -22.67 -11.37 -20.96
CA VAL A 630 -24.08 -11.31 -20.57
C VAL A 630 -24.17 -10.69 -19.18
N LEU A 631 -24.97 -9.64 -19.04
CA LEU A 631 -25.23 -8.92 -17.79
C LEU A 631 -26.68 -9.15 -17.40
N ASP A 632 -26.93 -10.01 -16.43
CA ASP A 632 -28.29 -10.37 -16.04
C ASP A 632 -28.91 -9.26 -15.17
N GLU A 633 -30.10 -8.78 -15.55
CA GLU A 633 -30.88 -7.79 -14.78
C GLU A 633 -31.99 -8.47 -13.95
N ASP A 634 -32.35 -9.73 -14.26
CA ASP A 634 -33.48 -10.47 -13.68
C ASP A 634 -33.04 -11.61 -12.74
N GLY A 635 -31.74 -11.87 -12.62
CA GLY A 635 -31.17 -12.90 -11.75
C GLY A 635 -31.52 -12.70 -10.28
N ARG A 636 -32.60 -13.31 -9.78
CA ARG A 636 -32.92 -13.31 -8.35
C ARG A 636 -32.13 -14.41 -7.63
N ARG A 637 -31.04 -14.04 -6.95
CA ARG A 637 -30.53 -14.86 -5.84
C ARG A 637 -31.59 -14.81 -4.73
N ARG A 638 -32.31 -15.91 -4.50
CA ARG A 638 -33.30 -15.97 -3.41
C ARG A 638 -32.56 -15.92 -2.08
N GLU A 639 -32.85 -14.91 -1.26
CA GLU A 639 -32.35 -14.83 0.11
C GLU A 639 -32.82 -16.05 0.91
N GLY A 640 -31.92 -16.67 1.69
CA GLY A 640 -32.26 -17.81 2.56
C GLY A 640 -31.95 -19.20 2.00
N TRP A 641 -31.16 -19.33 0.93
CA TRP A 641 -30.74 -20.65 0.44
C TRP A 641 -29.86 -21.40 1.44
N VAL A 642 -30.26 -22.64 1.76
CA VAL A 642 -29.42 -23.60 2.48
C VAL A 642 -28.19 -23.88 1.62
N SER A 643 -26.99 -23.83 2.22
CA SER A 643 -25.70 -23.88 1.52
C SER A 643 -25.51 -25.08 0.59
N ASN A 644 -26.24 -26.18 0.78
CA ASN A 644 -26.09 -27.45 0.04
C ASN A 644 -27.42 -28.03 -0.50
N GLY A 645 -28.40 -27.19 -0.87
CA GLY A 645 -29.70 -27.65 -1.40
C GLY A 645 -29.72 -27.87 -2.92
N HIS A 646 -30.53 -28.81 -3.41
CA HIS A 646 -30.72 -29.09 -4.85
C HIS A 646 -31.02 -27.83 -5.68
N GLU A 647 -31.91 -26.95 -5.20
CA GLU A 647 -32.24 -25.68 -5.89
C GLU A 647 -31.02 -24.79 -6.09
N ARG A 648 -30.11 -24.74 -5.09
CA ARG A 648 -28.87 -23.98 -5.20
C ARG A 648 -27.94 -24.56 -6.25
N VAL A 649 -27.74 -25.88 -6.21
CA VAL A 649 -26.90 -26.57 -7.17
C VAL A 649 -27.44 -26.39 -8.59
N GLN A 650 -28.76 -26.47 -8.76
CA GLN A 650 -29.39 -26.29 -10.07
C GLN A 650 -29.14 -24.88 -10.61
N TYR A 651 -29.29 -23.85 -9.78
CA TYR A 651 -29.00 -22.48 -10.18
C TYR A 651 -27.53 -22.27 -10.55
N MET A 652 -26.59 -22.80 -9.76
CA MET A 652 -25.16 -22.74 -10.09
C MET A 652 -24.87 -23.44 -11.42
N ALA A 653 -25.49 -24.60 -11.66
CA ALA A 653 -25.40 -25.32 -12.93
C ALA A 653 -25.93 -24.48 -14.10
N ASP A 654 -27.09 -23.85 -13.95
CA ASP A 654 -27.70 -23.00 -14.96
C ASP A 654 -26.80 -21.81 -15.31
N MET A 655 -26.21 -21.14 -14.32
CA MET A 655 -25.26 -20.04 -14.56
C MET A 655 -24.02 -20.49 -15.33
N ARG A 656 -23.47 -21.66 -15.02
CA ARG A 656 -22.30 -22.20 -15.75
C ARG A 656 -22.64 -22.58 -17.17
N ASN A 657 -23.81 -23.20 -17.37
CA ASN A 657 -24.30 -23.53 -18.69
C ASN A 657 -24.56 -22.27 -19.54
N LYS A 658 -25.06 -21.18 -18.96
CA LYS A 658 -25.18 -19.89 -19.64
C LYS A 658 -23.82 -19.34 -20.10
N ALA A 659 -22.78 -19.47 -19.29
CA ALA A 659 -21.42 -19.10 -19.71
C ALA A 659 -20.88 -19.98 -20.86
N LEU A 660 -21.32 -21.24 -20.97
CA LEU A 660 -20.93 -22.16 -22.05
C LEU A 660 -21.84 -22.13 -23.28
N GLU A 661 -22.98 -21.45 -23.23
CA GLU A 661 -23.96 -21.40 -24.31
C GLU A 661 -23.37 -21.04 -25.69
N PRO A 662 -22.46 -20.04 -25.83
CA PRO A 662 -21.85 -19.74 -27.12
C PRO A 662 -21.10 -20.91 -27.75
N LEU A 663 -20.51 -21.79 -26.93
CA LEU A 663 -19.83 -22.98 -27.38
C LEU A 663 -20.81 -23.97 -28.03
N GLN A 664 -22.02 -24.09 -27.46
CA GLN A 664 -23.07 -25.00 -27.94
C GLN A 664 -23.69 -24.51 -29.25
N GLU A 665 -23.68 -23.20 -29.49
CA GLU A 665 -24.10 -22.59 -30.77
C GLU A 665 -23.07 -22.77 -31.90
N GLY A 666 -21.92 -23.38 -31.62
CA GLY A 666 -20.94 -23.81 -32.62
C GLY A 666 -19.91 -22.75 -33.05
N LEU A 667 -19.97 -21.52 -32.52
CA LEU A 667 -18.96 -20.46 -32.71
C LEU A 667 -18.56 -20.21 -34.19
N GLY A 668 -19.49 -20.36 -35.12
CA GLY A 668 -19.23 -20.19 -36.56
C GLY A 668 -18.39 -21.31 -37.19
N GLY A 669 -18.42 -22.53 -36.62
CA GLY A 669 -17.73 -23.71 -37.15
C GLY A 669 -16.26 -23.83 -36.78
N ARG A 670 -15.73 -22.93 -35.93
CA ARG A 670 -14.34 -22.99 -35.47
C ARG A 670 -14.23 -23.98 -34.30
N ARG A 671 -13.34 -24.96 -34.46
CA ARG A 671 -13.00 -25.92 -33.40
C ARG A 671 -12.42 -25.18 -32.19
N ILE A 672 -12.78 -25.62 -30.99
CA ILE A 672 -12.16 -25.24 -29.71
C ILE A 672 -11.46 -26.48 -29.18
N ASP A 673 -10.23 -26.34 -28.69
CA ASP A 673 -9.45 -27.44 -28.14
C ASP A 673 -9.59 -27.53 -26.61
N LYS A 674 -9.55 -26.38 -25.92
CA LYS A 674 -9.60 -26.31 -24.45
C LYS A 674 -10.59 -25.26 -23.96
N ILE A 675 -11.27 -25.56 -22.85
CA ILE A 675 -12.15 -24.61 -22.14
C ILE A 675 -11.44 -24.21 -20.84
N ILE A 676 -11.17 -22.92 -20.63
CA ILE A 676 -10.66 -22.39 -19.35
C ILE A 676 -11.84 -21.76 -18.61
N PHE A 677 -12.22 -22.33 -17.48
CA PHE A 677 -13.35 -21.87 -16.70
C PHE A 677 -12.88 -21.21 -15.40
N PHE A 678 -13.26 -19.95 -15.20
CA PHE A 678 -12.98 -19.17 -13.99
C PHE A 678 -14.23 -18.99 -13.11
N ASN A 679 -14.04 -19.14 -11.80
CA ASN A 679 -14.84 -18.47 -10.78
C ASN A 679 -14.27 -17.05 -10.53
N ASP A 680 -14.86 -16.34 -9.59
CA ASP A 680 -14.49 -15.03 -9.03
C ASP A 680 -13.24 -15.08 -8.13
N VAL A 681 -12.16 -15.68 -8.63
CA VAL A 681 -10.89 -15.84 -7.91
C VAL A 681 -9.77 -14.92 -8.42
N PHE A 682 -8.84 -14.59 -7.53
CA PHE A 682 -7.55 -13.98 -7.86
C PHE A 682 -6.60 -15.03 -8.45
N PHE A 683 -5.96 -14.67 -9.56
CA PHE A 683 -4.99 -15.51 -10.26
C PHE A 683 -3.89 -14.64 -10.89
N ASP A 684 -2.80 -15.27 -11.33
CA ASP A 684 -1.89 -14.67 -12.31
C ASP A 684 -1.91 -15.48 -13.61
N TRP A 685 -1.74 -14.78 -14.73
CA TRP A 685 -1.83 -15.43 -16.06
C TRP A 685 -0.82 -16.55 -16.27
N LYS A 686 0.36 -16.51 -15.62
CA LYS A 686 1.39 -17.56 -15.75
C LYS A 686 0.95 -18.86 -15.09
N SER A 687 0.24 -18.76 -13.97
CA SER A 687 -0.38 -19.90 -13.31
C SER A 687 -1.40 -20.60 -14.22
N ILE A 688 -2.11 -19.86 -15.07
CA ILE A 688 -3.04 -20.47 -16.04
C ILE A 688 -2.30 -21.17 -17.18
N ILE A 689 -1.17 -20.63 -17.63
CA ILE A 689 -0.31 -21.33 -18.60
C ILE A 689 0.20 -22.65 -18.03
N ARG A 690 0.63 -22.66 -16.76
CA ARG A 690 1.01 -23.91 -16.07
C ARG A 690 -0.14 -24.89 -15.96
N LEU A 691 -1.37 -24.40 -15.79
CA LEU A 691 -2.55 -25.24 -15.75
C LEU A 691 -2.83 -25.88 -17.12
N LEU A 692 -2.71 -25.10 -18.20
CA LEU A 692 -2.82 -25.60 -19.58
C LEU A 692 -1.74 -26.64 -19.92
N ASP A 693 -0.53 -26.48 -19.37
CA ASP A 693 0.60 -27.40 -19.56
C ASP A 693 0.60 -28.59 -18.57
N THR A 694 -0.46 -28.77 -17.79
CA THR A 694 -0.58 -29.92 -16.88
C THR A 694 -0.42 -31.20 -17.70
N LYS A 695 0.59 -32.04 -17.36
CA LYS A 695 0.94 -33.25 -18.13
C LYS A 695 1.15 -32.98 -19.64
N GLY A 696 1.72 -31.82 -19.99
CA GLY A 696 1.96 -31.43 -21.39
C GLY A 696 0.68 -31.15 -22.19
N GLY A 697 -0.43 -30.82 -21.50
CA GLY A 697 -1.74 -30.59 -22.11
C GLY A 697 -2.59 -31.86 -22.27
N ASP A 698 -2.06 -33.03 -21.90
CA ASP A 698 -2.72 -34.32 -22.05
C ASP A 698 -3.59 -34.67 -20.82
N PHE A 699 -4.79 -34.10 -20.78
CA PHE A 699 -5.79 -34.35 -19.74
C PHE A 699 -7.19 -34.09 -20.26
N ASP A 700 -8.17 -34.70 -19.59
CA ASP A 700 -9.59 -34.47 -19.82
C ASP A 700 -10.09 -33.28 -18.97
N LEU A 701 -9.58 -33.17 -17.73
CA LEU A 701 -9.83 -32.04 -16.83
C LEU A 701 -8.58 -31.75 -15.96
N ALA A 702 -8.18 -30.49 -15.84
CA ALA A 702 -7.14 -30.04 -14.91
C ALA A 702 -7.63 -28.85 -14.09
N CYS A 703 -7.44 -28.87 -12.76
CA CYS A 703 -7.85 -27.77 -11.87
C CYS A 703 -6.67 -27.18 -11.08
N GLY A 704 -6.82 -25.92 -10.68
CA GLY A 704 -5.96 -25.31 -9.67
C GLY A 704 -6.30 -25.76 -8.25
N LEU A 705 -5.71 -25.11 -7.25
CA LEU A 705 -6.12 -25.16 -5.85
C LEU A 705 -6.64 -23.77 -5.45
N ASP A 706 -7.80 -23.71 -4.82
CA ASP A 706 -8.39 -22.46 -4.35
C ASP A 706 -8.34 -22.33 -2.83
N PHE A 707 -8.02 -21.13 -2.37
CA PHE A 707 -7.83 -20.85 -0.96
C PHE A 707 -8.79 -19.79 -0.48
N ASP A 708 -9.38 -20.06 0.68
CA ASP A 708 -10.11 -19.09 1.46
C ASP A 708 -9.91 -19.33 2.97
N GLY A 709 -9.91 -18.25 3.74
CA GLY A 709 -9.52 -18.27 5.15
C GLY A 709 -8.23 -19.06 5.42
N ILE A 710 -8.35 -20.13 6.19
CA ILE A 710 -7.21 -20.86 6.75
C ILE A 710 -6.70 -22.02 5.87
N GLY A 711 -7.28 -22.27 4.70
CA GLY A 711 -6.94 -23.47 3.93
C GLY A 711 -7.59 -23.61 2.56
N LEU A 712 -7.52 -24.82 2.03
CA LEU A 712 -8.18 -25.24 0.78
C LEU A 712 -9.70 -25.11 0.95
N TYR A 713 -10.38 -24.43 0.02
CA TYR A 713 -11.79 -24.06 0.18
C TYR A 713 -12.77 -25.15 -0.27
N ASP A 714 -12.82 -25.47 -1.57
CA ASP A 714 -13.79 -26.36 -2.21
C ASP A 714 -13.52 -27.86 -1.92
N THR A 715 -13.38 -28.21 -0.64
CA THR A 715 -13.05 -29.56 -0.14
C THR A 715 -14.16 -30.59 -0.35
N TRP A 716 -15.39 -30.13 -0.58
CA TRP A 716 -16.52 -30.99 -0.96
C TRP A 716 -16.55 -31.29 -2.46
N VAL A 717 -15.78 -30.59 -3.30
CA VAL A 717 -15.76 -30.87 -4.75
C VAL A 717 -14.63 -31.81 -5.13
N ILE A 718 -13.44 -31.65 -4.56
CA ILE A 718 -12.31 -32.55 -4.84
C ILE A 718 -12.54 -33.90 -4.16
N ARG A 719 -12.39 -34.96 -4.94
CA ARG A 719 -12.23 -36.33 -4.46
C ARG A 719 -10.88 -36.86 -4.91
N ASP A 720 -10.10 -37.38 -3.97
CA ASP A 720 -8.82 -38.00 -4.27
C ASP A 720 -8.98 -39.23 -5.18
N SER A 721 -7.88 -39.88 -5.59
CA SER A 721 -7.99 -41.05 -6.45
C SER A 721 -8.70 -42.24 -5.78
N CYS A 722 -8.88 -42.17 -4.45
CA CYS A 722 -9.60 -43.09 -3.60
C CYS A 722 -11.09 -42.75 -3.40
N GLY A 723 -11.58 -41.68 -4.03
CA GLY A 723 -12.97 -41.22 -3.90
C GLY A 723 -13.28 -40.50 -2.58
N GLN A 724 -12.26 -40.13 -1.80
CA GLN A 724 -12.42 -39.47 -0.50
C GLN A 724 -12.31 -37.94 -0.61
N ARG A 725 -13.04 -37.24 0.26
CA ARG A 725 -12.98 -35.77 0.39
C ARG A 725 -11.58 -35.31 0.77
N THR A 726 -11.20 -34.13 0.27
CA THR A 726 -10.03 -33.43 0.79
C THR A 726 -10.36 -32.72 2.10
N LYS A 727 -9.34 -32.27 2.82
CA LYS A 727 -9.47 -31.39 3.99
C LYS A 727 -8.81 -30.04 3.74
N GLU A 728 -9.21 -29.06 4.54
CA GLU A 728 -8.79 -27.66 4.39
C GLU A 728 -7.29 -27.47 4.68
N ILE A 729 -6.72 -28.27 5.58
CA ILE A 729 -5.34 -28.15 6.05
C ILE A 729 -4.46 -29.27 5.49
N TRP A 730 -3.19 -28.95 5.21
CA TRP A 730 -2.22 -29.92 4.73
C TRP A 730 -2.08 -31.18 5.63
N PRO A 731 -1.92 -32.38 5.03
CA PRO A 731 -1.98 -32.64 3.59
C PRO A 731 -3.44 -32.72 3.14
N TYR A 732 -3.77 -32.10 2.02
CA TYR A 732 -5.17 -32.01 1.59
C TYR A 732 -5.78 -33.38 1.28
N PHE A 733 -4.97 -34.35 0.87
CA PHE A 733 -5.37 -35.73 0.54
C PHE A 733 -5.00 -36.70 1.68
N SER A 734 -5.91 -36.92 2.63
CA SER A 734 -5.59 -37.74 3.82
C SER A 734 -5.41 -39.24 3.54
N PHE A 735 -6.05 -39.79 2.50
CA PHE A 735 -6.12 -41.24 2.25
C PHE A 735 -5.27 -41.73 1.08
N ASP A 736 -4.82 -40.82 0.21
CA ASP A 736 -4.04 -41.10 -0.98
C ASP A 736 -2.57 -40.67 -0.79
N ASN A 737 -1.73 -41.61 -0.36
CA ASN A 737 -0.31 -41.32 -0.11
C ASN A 737 0.44 -40.92 -1.39
N VAL A 738 0.02 -41.43 -2.54
CA VAL A 738 0.61 -41.10 -3.84
C VAL A 738 0.33 -39.63 -4.16
N ALA A 739 -0.91 -39.17 -3.91
CA ALA A 739 -1.28 -37.77 -4.05
C ALA A 739 -0.46 -36.87 -3.12
N VAL A 740 -0.27 -37.26 -1.85
CA VAL A 740 0.59 -36.50 -0.92
C VAL A 740 2.03 -36.42 -1.42
N ASP A 741 2.59 -37.51 -1.93
CA ASP A 741 3.95 -37.55 -2.50
C ASP A 741 4.10 -36.71 -3.77
N SER A 742 3.07 -36.67 -4.62
CA SER A 742 3.04 -35.80 -5.79
C SER A 742 2.92 -34.32 -5.39
N LEU A 743 2.09 -33.99 -4.39
CA LEU A 743 2.02 -32.63 -3.84
C LEU A 743 3.37 -32.16 -3.28
N ARG A 744 4.11 -33.02 -2.56
CA ARG A 744 5.46 -32.71 -2.05
C ARG A 744 6.45 -32.38 -3.17
N ARG A 745 6.29 -33.00 -4.34
CA ARG A 745 7.12 -32.79 -5.52
C ARG A 745 6.59 -31.69 -6.44
N GLU A 746 5.47 -31.05 -6.08
CA GLU A 746 4.73 -30.10 -6.92
C GLU A 746 4.42 -30.67 -8.32
N GLU A 747 4.16 -31.98 -8.39
CA GLU A 747 3.74 -32.68 -9.60
C GLU A 747 2.21 -32.71 -9.70
N PRO A 748 1.62 -32.70 -10.90
CA PRO A 748 0.18 -32.87 -11.06
C PRO A 748 -0.32 -34.15 -10.38
N VAL A 749 -1.35 -34.00 -9.55
CA VAL A 749 -1.96 -35.06 -8.76
C VAL A 749 -3.17 -35.60 -9.51
N GLU A 750 -3.24 -36.89 -9.74
CA GLU A 750 -4.43 -37.51 -10.32
C GLU A 750 -5.52 -37.65 -9.26
N VAL A 751 -6.74 -37.22 -9.59
CA VAL A 751 -7.87 -37.18 -8.66
C VAL A 751 -9.11 -37.81 -9.31
N ALA A 752 -10.12 -38.16 -8.52
CA ALA A 752 -11.41 -38.60 -9.07
C ALA A 752 -12.23 -37.41 -9.55
N THR A 753 -12.21 -36.29 -8.84
CA THR A 753 -12.92 -35.05 -9.22
C THR A 753 -12.11 -33.82 -8.86
N CYS A 754 -12.28 -32.72 -9.59
CA CYS A 754 -11.77 -31.42 -9.18
C CYS A 754 -12.62 -30.28 -9.74
N TRP A 755 -12.65 -29.17 -9.01
CA TRP A 755 -13.07 -27.85 -9.45
C TRP A 755 -12.80 -26.86 -8.31
N ASN A 756 -11.82 -25.98 -8.49
CA ASN A 756 -11.23 -25.22 -7.38
C ASN A 756 -10.83 -23.83 -7.88
N GLY A 757 -11.83 -22.96 -7.99
CA GLY A 757 -11.67 -21.60 -8.50
C GLY A 757 -11.38 -21.49 -10.01
N VAL A 758 -10.53 -22.34 -10.57
CA VAL A 758 -10.22 -22.40 -12.01
C VAL A 758 -10.02 -23.84 -12.48
N ALA A 759 -10.60 -24.15 -13.65
CA ALA A 759 -10.54 -25.47 -14.26
C ALA A 759 -10.30 -25.36 -15.78
N VAL A 760 -9.59 -26.33 -16.36
CA VAL A 760 -9.39 -26.47 -17.79
C VAL A 760 -9.94 -27.82 -18.24
N PHE A 761 -10.83 -27.80 -19.24
CA PHE A 761 -11.39 -29.00 -19.86
C PHE A 761 -10.83 -29.22 -21.25
N ASP A 762 -10.74 -30.49 -21.65
CA ASP A 762 -10.80 -30.82 -23.08
C ASP A 762 -12.20 -30.46 -23.62
N ALA A 763 -12.24 -29.61 -24.64
CA ALA A 763 -13.50 -29.08 -25.16
C ALA A 763 -14.40 -30.16 -25.79
N ASN A 764 -13.85 -31.29 -26.22
CA ASN A 764 -14.60 -32.38 -26.83
C ASN A 764 -15.70 -32.95 -25.91
N TRP A 765 -15.57 -32.79 -24.59
CA TRP A 765 -16.59 -33.20 -23.63
C TRP A 765 -17.88 -32.36 -23.71
N PHE A 766 -17.79 -31.13 -24.23
CA PHE A 766 -18.90 -30.16 -24.32
C PHE A 766 -19.34 -29.89 -25.76
N LEU A 767 -18.74 -30.58 -26.73
CA LEU A 767 -19.03 -30.43 -28.15
C LEU A 767 -19.81 -31.63 -28.69
N PRO A 768 -20.66 -31.44 -29.72
CA PRO A 768 -21.40 -32.53 -30.33
C PRO A 768 -20.47 -33.54 -31.04
N PRO A 769 -20.88 -34.83 -31.15
CA PRO A 769 -20.17 -35.87 -31.88
C PRO A 769 -19.72 -35.42 -33.28
N SER A 770 -18.43 -35.56 -33.61
CA SER A 770 -17.88 -35.25 -34.93
C SER A 770 -16.93 -36.36 -35.40
N PRO A 771 -16.91 -36.74 -36.70
CA PRO A 771 -16.00 -37.75 -37.24
C PRO A 771 -14.50 -37.41 -37.03
N ALA A 772 -14.19 -36.14 -36.78
CA ALA A 772 -12.83 -35.66 -36.51
C ALA A 772 -12.44 -35.70 -35.02
N MET A 773 -13.31 -36.21 -34.12
CA MET A 773 -12.96 -36.31 -32.71
C MET A 773 -11.96 -37.43 -32.44
N PRO A 774 -10.98 -37.21 -31.55
CA PRO A 774 -10.04 -38.25 -31.16
C PRO A 774 -10.79 -39.41 -30.48
N PRO A 775 -10.33 -40.67 -30.66
CA PRO A 775 -10.98 -41.86 -30.11
C PRO A 775 -10.97 -41.94 -28.56
N SER A 776 -10.36 -40.96 -27.88
CA SER A 776 -10.25 -40.89 -26.43
C SER A 776 -11.52 -40.43 -25.71
N VAL A 777 -12.46 -39.76 -26.40
CA VAL A 777 -13.76 -39.36 -25.82
C VAL A 777 -14.85 -40.31 -26.32
N PRO A 778 -15.53 -41.08 -25.45
CA PRO A 778 -16.58 -41.99 -25.87
C PRO A 778 -17.73 -41.24 -26.56
N PRO A 779 -18.37 -41.77 -27.61
CA PRO A 779 -19.52 -41.11 -28.25
C PRO A 779 -20.68 -40.92 -27.26
N GLY A 780 -21.33 -39.76 -27.32
CA GLY A 780 -22.41 -39.39 -26.39
C GLY A 780 -22.77 -37.90 -26.48
N ASN A 781 -23.86 -37.51 -25.81
CA ASN A 781 -24.33 -36.12 -25.78
C ASN A 781 -23.29 -35.20 -25.10
N PRO A 782 -23.19 -33.92 -25.51
CA PRO A 782 -22.35 -32.94 -24.80
C PRO A 782 -22.67 -32.88 -23.32
N LEU A 783 -21.65 -32.85 -22.47
CA LEU A 783 -21.81 -32.66 -21.04
C LEU A 783 -22.39 -31.27 -20.75
N LYS A 784 -23.19 -31.19 -19.69
CA LYS A 784 -23.74 -29.95 -19.14
C LYS A 784 -23.65 -30.03 -17.62
N PHE A 785 -23.46 -28.89 -16.96
CA PHE A 785 -23.61 -28.84 -15.51
C PHE A 785 -25.06 -29.16 -15.16
N ARG A 786 -25.29 -29.92 -14.09
CA ARG A 786 -26.61 -30.34 -13.63
C ARG A 786 -26.66 -30.38 -12.12
N ALA A 787 -27.87 -30.39 -11.55
CA ALA A 787 -28.09 -30.83 -10.19
C ALA A 787 -28.52 -32.31 -10.17
N ASP A 788 -28.33 -32.95 -9.02
CA ASP A 788 -28.83 -34.28 -8.76
C ASP A 788 -29.42 -34.36 -7.35
N THR A 789 -30.54 -35.05 -7.21
CA THR A 789 -31.28 -35.12 -5.94
C THR A 789 -30.63 -36.08 -4.92
N PRO A 790 -30.08 -37.25 -5.31
CA PRO A 790 -29.35 -38.11 -4.39
C PRO A 790 -28.00 -37.49 -3.98
N CYS A 791 -27.38 -36.70 -4.85
CA CYS A 791 -26.06 -36.11 -4.65
C CYS A 791 -26.06 -34.57 -4.82
N PRO A 792 -26.58 -33.80 -3.85
CA PRO A 792 -26.68 -32.34 -3.95
C PRO A 792 -25.37 -31.61 -3.56
N GLU A 793 -24.20 -32.23 -3.74
CA GLU A 793 -22.93 -31.64 -3.28
C GLU A 793 -22.51 -30.42 -4.11
N SER A 794 -22.31 -30.59 -5.42
CA SER A 794 -22.04 -29.48 -6.34
C SER A 794 -22.16 -29.95 -7.79
N GLU A 795 -22.63 -29.04 -8.64
CA GLU A 795 -22.65 -29.16 -10.09
C GLU A 795 -21.24 -29.44 -10.65
N CYS A 796 -20.22 -28.90 -10.00
CA CYS A 796 -18.82 -29.06 -10.39
C CYS A 796 -18.23 -30.41 -9.99
N PHE A 797 -18.79 -31.05 -8.96
CA PHE A 797 -18.48 -32.45 -8.66
C PHE A 797 -19.10 -33.36 -9.74
N LEU A 798 -20.36 -33.11 -10.07
CA LEU A 798 -21.14 -33.94 -11.00
C LEU A 798 -20.56 -33.98 -12.42
N ILE A 799 -19.93 -32.90 -12.90
CA ILE A 799 -19.30 -32.91 -14.23
C ILE A 799 -18.17 -33.95 -14.33
N SER A 800 -17.37 -34.10 -13.28
CA SER A 800 -16.31 -35.11 -13.21
C SER A 800 -16.91 -36.51 -13.09
N TYR A 801 -17.96 -36.65 -12.28
CA TYR A 801 -18.72 -37.90 -12.14
C TYR A 801 -19.29 -38.38 -13.48
N ASP A 802 -19.88 -37.48 -14.26
CA ASP A 802 -20.44 -37.78 -15.58
C ASP A 802 -19.37 -38.26 -16.58
N MET A 803 -18.14 -37.74 -16.47
CA MET A 803 -17.00 -38.25 -17.23
C MET A 803 -16.68 -39.70 -16.86
N HIS A 804 -16.63 -40.04 -15.57
CA HIS A 804 -16.38 -41.41 -15.10
C HIS A 804 -17.46 -42.38 -15.56
N VAL A 805 -18.74 -42.01 -15.40
CA VAL A 805 -19.87 -42.86 -15.84
C VAL A 805 -19.80 -43.14 -17.33
N ARG A 806 -19.41 -42.14 -18.14
CA ARG A 806 -19.33 -42.28 -19.61
C ARG A 806 -18.13 -43.11 -20.07
N THR A 807 -17.02 -43.09 -19.34
CA THR A 807 -15.80 -43.84 -19.73
C THR A 807 -15.66 -45.19 -19.04
N ALA A 808 -16.51 -45.49 -18.04
CA ALA A 808 -16.46 -46.73 -17.28
C ALA A 808 -16.35 -47.97 -18.20
N PRO A 809 -15.44 -48.91 -17.91
CA PRO A 809 -14.59 -49.01 -16.72
C PRO A 809 -13.27 -48.21 -16.79
N LYS A 810 -12.98 -47.47 -17.88
CA LYS A 810 -11.78 -46.64 -17.99
C LYS A 810 -11.96 -45.32 -17.24
N ARG A 811 -10.92 -44.86 -16.55
CA ARG A 811 -10.94 -43.57 -15.87
C ARG A 811 -10.60 -42.41 -16.83
N PRO A 812 -11.31 -41.28 -16.76
CA PRO A 812 -10.85 -40.03 -17.37
C PRO A 812 -9.59 -39.53 -16.64
N ARG A 813 -8.79 -38.75 -17.35
CA ARG A 813 -7.55 -38.16 -16.87
C ARG A 813 -7.85 -36.81 -16.22
N ILE A 814 -8.08 -36.85 -14.91
CA ILE A 814 -8.43 -35.68 -14.10
C ILE A 814 -7.28 -35.36 -13.15
N TYR A 815 -6.77 -34.13 -13.20
CA TYR A 815 -5.61 -33.71 -12.42
C TYR A 815 -5.84 -32.42 -11.64
N VAL A 816 -5.22 -32.32 -10.47
CA VAL A 816 -5.00 -31.06 -9.75
C VAL A 816 -3.54 -30.65 -9.91
N ASN A 817 -3.30 -29.41 -10.31
CA ASN A 817 -1.95 -28.88 -10.48
C ASN A 817 -1.55 -28.02 -9.25
N PRO A 818 -0.68 -28.52 -8.35
CA PRO A 818 -0.33 -27.81 -7.12
C PRO A 818 0.51 -26.54 -7.33
N LYS A 819 1.00 -26.29 -8.55
CA LYS A 819 1.69 -25.06 -8.93
C LYS A 819 0.74 -23.91 -9.29
N VAL A 820 -0.57 -24.18 -9.29
CA VAL A 820 -1.63 -23.25 -9.70
C VAL A 820 -2.52 -22.97 -8.51
N ASN A 821 -2.21 -21.90 -7.77
CA ASN A 821 -2.92 -21.52 -6.56
C ASN A 821 -3.68 -20.21 -6.80
N VAL A 822 -5.00 -20.27 -6.63
CA VAL A 822 -5.93 -19.13 -6.74
C VAL A 822 -6.60 -18.89 -5.39
N ALA A 823 -7.19 -17.72 -5.19
CA ALA A 823 -7.87 -17.44 -3.92
C ALA A 823 -9.01 -16.45 -4.08
N TYR A 824 -9.96 -16.47 -3.15
CA TYR A 824 -11.12 -15.58 -3.17
C TYR A 824 -10.84 -14.19 -2.59
N THR A 825 -9.73 -14.02 -1.87
CA THR A 825 -9.33 -12.74 -1.28
C THR A 825 -7.90 -12.34 -1.64
N PRO A 826 -7.57 -11.03 -1.66
CA PRO A 826 -6.21 -10.56 -1.95
C PRO A 826 -5.16 -11.09 -0.97
N HIS A 827 -5.49 -11.18 0.32
CA HIS A 827 -4.57 -11.63 1.37
C HIS A 827 -4.28 -13.13 1.25
N ASN A 828 -5.29 -13.95 0.97
CA ASN A 828 -5.11 -15.38 0.73
C ASN A 828 -4.32 -15.62 -0.55
N TRP A 829 -4.56 -14.83 -1.60
CA TRP A 829 -3.77 -14.92 -2.83
C TRP A 829 -2.29 -14.54 -2.61
N LEU A 830 -2.02 -13.49 -1.82
CA LEU A 830 -0.64 -13.12 -1.47
C LEU A 830 0.04 -14.25 -0.70
N TYR A 831 -0.63 -14.84 0.29
CA TYR A 831 -0.05 -15.90 1.11
C TYR A 831 0.11 -17.22 0.35
N TYR A 832 -0.98 -17.79 -0.16
CA TYR A 832 -0.98 -19.10 -0.83
C TYR A 832 -0.46 -19.03 -2.26
N GLY A 833 -0.71 -17.94 -2.98
CA GLY A 833 -0.28 -17.78 -4.37
C GLY A 833 1.15 -17.25 -4.54
N LYS A 834 1.72 -16.58 -3.52
CA LYS A 834 3.07 -16.00 -3.58
C LYS A 834 3.98 -16.48 -2.45
N LEU A 835 3.71 -16.12 -1.19
CA LEU A 835 4.65 -16.30 -0.08
C LEU A 835 5.00 -17.78 0.18
N LYS A 836 4.00 -18.67 0.16
CA LYS A 836 4.19 -20.11 0.43
C LYS A 836 5.05 -20.82 -0.63
N HIS A 837 5.20 -20.24 -1.83
CA HIS A 837 5.95 -20.85 -2.93
C HIS A 837 7.32 -20.21 -3.17
N LEU A 838 7.74 -19.25 -2.34
CA LEU A 838 9.11 -18.72 -2.39
C LEU A 838 10.11 -19.84 -2.14
N SER A 839 11.22 -19.85 -2.87
CA SER A 839 12.29 -20.85 -2.68
C SER A 839 12.78 -20.92 -1.23
N LEU A 840 12.82 -19.77 -0.53
CA LEU A 840 13.21 -19.65 0.87
C LEU A 840 12.25 -20.36 1.85
N THR A 841 10.99 -20.53 1.49
CA THR A 841 9.96 -21.12 2.38
C THR A 841 9.87 -22.64 2.23
N ARG A 842 10.62 -23.23 1.28
CA ARG A 842 10.70 -24.69 1.08
C ARG A 842 11.14 -25.45 2.35
N PRO A 843 12.16 -25.05 3.12
CA PRO A 843 12.51 -25.75 4.36
C PRO A 843 11.38 -25.69 5.40
N TRP A 844 10.68 -24.55 5.50
CA TRP A 844 9.51 -24.44 6.37
C TRP A 844 8.39 -25.41 5.95
N ARG A 845 8.09 -25.53 4.65
CA ARG A 845 7.09 -26.51 4.16
C ARG A 845 7.48 -27.95 4.54
N VAL A 846 8.74 -28.32 4.38
CA VAL A 846 9.23 -29.66 4.75
C VAL A 846 9.13 -29.91 6.26
N VAL A 847 9.60 -28.97 7.08
CA VAL A 847 9.62 -29.17 8.54
C VAL A 847 8.22 -29.04 9.14
N TRP A 848 7.51 -27.96 8.81
CA TRP A 848 6.23 -27.64 9.43
C TRP A 848 5.07 -28.41 8.80
N GLU A 849 4.89 -28.34 7.47
CA GLU A 849 3.75 -29.00 6.83
C GLU A 849 3.96 -30.53 6.78
N ASP A 850 5.14 -31.00 6.36
CA ASP A 850 5.34 -32.45 6.23
C ASP A 850 5.64 -33.15 7.56
N TRP A 851 6.63 -32.67 8.31
CA TRP A 851 7.04 -33.42 9.50
C TRP A 851 6.11 -33.16 10.69
N ILE A 852 5.82 -31.90 11.01
CA ILE A 852 5.00 -31.55 12.17
C ILE A 852 3.52 -31.80 11.87
N ALA A 853 2.92 -31.10 10.90
CA ALA A 853 1.48 -31.17 10.67
C ALA A 853 1.06 -32.56 10.17
N HIS A 854 1.75 -33.12 9.17
CA HIS A 854 1.40 -34.44 8.64
C HIS A 854 1.92 -35.60 9.48
N ARG A 855 3.23 -35.74 9.74
CA ARG A 855 3.72 -36.96 10.41
C ARG A 855 3.39 -37.02 11.91
N MET A 856 3.49 -35.91 12.64
CA MET A 856 3.26 -35.89 14.09
C MET A 856 1.80 -35.67 14.48
N PHE A 857 1.08 -34.80 13.76
CA PHE A 857 -0.24 -34.31 14.18
C PHE A 857 -1.37 -34.57 13.17
N TRP A 858 -1.21 -35.50 12.22
CA TRP A 858 -2.28 -35.78 11.24
C TRP A 858 -3.62 -36.12 11.91
N TRP A 859 -3.61 -36.89 12.99
CA TRP A 859 -4.81 -37.32 13.73
C TRP A 859 -5.60 -36.14 14.32
N VAL A 860 -4.92 -35.05 14.71
CA VAL A 860 -5.56 -33.80 15.13
C VAL A 860 -6.22 -33.15 13.94
N SER A 861 -5.47 -33.00 12.84
CA SER A 861 -5.98 -32.32 11.65
C SER A 861 -7.19 -33.05 11.04
N ASP A 862 -7.16 -34.39 10.98
CA ASP A 862 -8.28 -35.17 10.46
C ASP A 862 -9.51 -35.03 11.36
N ARG A 863 -9.33 -35.08 12.68
CA ARG A 863 -10.45 -34.96 13.61
C ARG A 863 -11.22 -33.64 13.49
N PHE A 864 -10.52 -32.53 13.21
CA PHE A 864 -11.13 -31.21 13.18
C PHE A 864 -11.53 -30.75 11.77
N TRP A 865 -10.79 -31.16 10.73
CA TRP A 865 -10.89 -30.56 9.39
C TRP A 865 -11.30 -31.54 8.30
N LEU A 866 -11.29 -32.85 8.57
CA LEU A 866 -11.82 -33.84 7.64
C LEU A 866 -13.32 -34.02 7.92
N LYS A 867 -14.15 -33.47 7.06
CA LYS A 867 -15.60 -33.68 7.14
C LYS A 867 -15.92 -35.10 6.68
N LYS A 868 -16.73 -35.82 7.46
CA LYS A 868 -17.23 -37.15 7.08
C LYS A 868 -18.08 -37.03 5.81
N ASP A 869 -17.83 -37.93 4.86
CA ASP A 869 -18.73 -38.13 3.74
C ASP A 869 -20.02 -38.80 4.27
N ASP A 870 -21.19 -38.26 3.91
CA ASP A 870 -22.48 -38.82 4.34
C ASP A 870 -22.95 -39.95 3.42
N GLY A 871 -22.11 -40.35 2.45
CA GLY A 871 -22.30 -41.51 1.58
C GLY A 871 -23.32 -41.28 0.47
N LYS A 872 -23.91 -40.07 0.38
CA LYS A 872 -24.93 -39.73 -0.60
C LYS A 872 -24.39 -39.54 -2.02
N CYS A 873 -23.11 -39.24 -2.14
CA CYS A 873 -22.38 -39.03 -3.40
C CYS A 873 -21.29 -40.08 -3.61
N ALA A 874 -21.47 -41.30 -3.09
CA ALA A 874 -20.48 -42.36 -3.25
C ALA A 874 -20.36 -42.79 -4.72
N PHE A 875 -19.13 -43.01 -5.17
CA PHE A 875 -18.88 -43.67 -6.45
C PHE A 875 -19.28 -45.14 -6.36
N GLU A 876 -20.52 -45.45 -6.73
CA GLU A 876 -20.99 -46.83 -6.84
C GLU A 876 -20.44 -47.45 -8.15
N GLY A 877 -19.35 -48.20 -8.07
CA GLY A 877 -18.84 -48.97 -9.21
C GLY A 877 -17.36 -49.36 -9.12
N ASP A 878 -17.07 -50.62 -9.46
CA ASP A 878 -15.70 -51.13 -9.62
C ASP A 878 -14.99 -50.37 -10.76
N GLY A 879 -13.94 -49.60 -10.43
CA GLY A 879 -13.06 -48.95 -11.42
C GLY A 879 -12.86 -47.45 -11.26
N ILE A 880 -13.69 -46.75 -10.47
CA ILE A 880 -13.54 -45.30 -10.25
C ILE A 880 -12.51 -45.00 -9.15
N VAL A 881 -12.34 -45.90 -8.19
CA VAL A 881 -11.39 -45.80 -7.07
C VAL A 881 -10.09 -46.54 -7.40
N LYS A 882 -8.93 -45.94 -7.15
CA LYS A 882 -7.62 -46.60 -7.26
C LYS A 882 -7.24 -47.22 -5.92
N ALA A 883 -7.83 -48.39 -5.62
CA ALA A 883 -7.59 -49.09 -4.34
C ALA A 883 -6.10 -49.26 -3.98
N ALA A 884 -5.22 -49.41 -4.99
CA ALA A 884 -3.77 -49.53 -4.80
C ALA A 884 -3.09 -48.26 -4.23
N HIS A 885 -3.70 -47.09 -4.38
CA HIS A 885 -3.21 -45.83 -3.81
C HIS A 885 -3.71 -45.60 -2.38
N CYS A 886 -4.77 -46.31 -1.98
CA CYS A 886 -5.51 -46.04 -0.77
C CYS A 886 -4.83 -46.67 0.44
N SER A 887 -4.56 -45.86 1.45
CA SER A 887 -4.05 -46.36 2.72
C SER A 887 -5.16 -47.07 3.48
N ALA A 888 -4.83 -48.17 4.19
CA ALA A 888 -5.77 -48.90 5.06
C ALA A 888 -6.06 -48.19 6.41
N ARG A 889 -5.78 -46.88 6.52
CA ARG A 889 -5.83 -46.12 7.78
C ARG A 889 -7.23 -46.01 8.35
#